data_AF-A0A0G4I1K1-F1
#
_entry.id   AF-A0A0G4I1K1-F1
#
_cell.length_a   1.000
_cell.length_b   1.000
_cell.length_c   1.000
_cell.angle_alpha   90.00
_cell.angle_beta   90.00
_cell.angle_gamma   90.00
#
_symmetry.space_group_name_H-M   'P 1'
#
loop_
_entity.id
_entity.type
_entity.pdbx_description
1 polymer ?
#
loop_
_entity_poly.entity_id
_entity_poly.type
_entity_poly.pdbx_seq_one_letter_code
_entity_poly.pdbx_strand_id
1 'polypeptide(L)'
;MVWDEDNRRNPSQVTPSLQATLAMVRRDKARVSPEFLILDSNTMGERRTYCDSVKFQSEPAPATCTAVLVAEDIIATAGHCATGNKIDDYFYIFGFNTAEAGNGTLLHIPYKNVYEGKEEVASEYRNSATQDNRRSDWSLIKLWRPVTDRQPVVTRKEGKLASQHVYVIGHPNGLPAKTTRRRDGLDSTSMMLNNEPNAFFEARLDTFGGNSGSPVFDAETKELEGLLVRGDSDWVTDFPNQCVRESRCPDDQGVRGLDRGVIDCDGEGVVRATEFAGVLDREHKRRHSTQDTVTFEAAAVGGSSQFPIEVPDYDGTDEARVRISFPSWHTLPEAASHLAAATGEGEGGSAPSSPPPASIVTVHIDVESRHEWSKCEMAATLRGPTGNSLELGTLCNTPFTVDGDSLFFNRPSSSSSAQAEEASEAEKDASTGAFVLEIKDTVAADSGEVLDATISFVVSSPSSSSSASSSLTRVETLRLVTPVAGVVQADSPGVGLSRLLQFSPSGAEGEAEAEGVASSSSSTRIVTDWDLQLHISAPTPPSSSIPPAEMGVELHSPGNEGGRRYRFRVTDAEVQDDGSIRIGLGGAKNERHRLFFYGVPASGVWSVTLFNESEAPVVAVREASLTVLTGVMPSAPAPADAE
;
A
#
# COMPACT_ATOMS: atom_id res chain seq x y z
N MET A 1 4.88 -26.21 4.09
CA MET A 1 5.44 -27.48 4.64
C MET A 1 5.11 -27.64 6.13
N VAL A 2 5.66 -28.68 6.79
CA VAL A 2 5.59 -28.88 8.26
C VAL A 2 6.96 -28.64 8.89
N TRP A 3 6.98 -27.98 10.05
CA TRP A 3 8.14 -27.78 10.91
C TRP A 3 8.05 -28.69 12.13
N ASP A 4 9.02 -29.59 12.28
CA ASP A 4 9.04 -30.62 13.32
C ASP A 4 7.78 -31.52 13.30
N GLU A 5 6.75 -31.14 14.06
CA GLU A 5 5.46 -31.82 14.14
C GLU A 5 4.36 -30.98 13.50
N ASP A 6 3.41 -31.64 12.83
CA ASP A 6 2.29 -30.94 12.19
C ASP A 6 1.32 -30.37 13.24
N ASN A 7 1.39 -29.06 13.49
CA ASN A 7 0.58 -28.35 14.47
C ASN A 7 -0.76 -27.86 13.93
N ARG A 8 -1.07 -28.10 12.65
CA ARG A 8 -2.37 -27.71 12.09
C ARG A 8 -3.49 -28.44 12.81
N ARG A 9 -4.54 -27.70 13.15
CA ARG A 9 -5.72 -28.24 13.83
C ARG A 9 -6.99 -27.64 13.25
N ASN A 10 -8.06 -28.43 13.27
CA ASN A 10 -9.41 -27.92 13.12
C ASN A 10 -9.73 -27.02 14.32
N PRO A 11 -10.16 -25.77 14.11
CA PRO A 11 -10.57 -24.89 15.19
C PRO A 11 -11.79 -25.51 15.89
N SER A 12 -11.74 -25.55 17.23
CA SER A 12 -12.82 -26.07 18.08
C SER A 12 -13.64 -24.96 18.74
N GLN A 13 -13.19 -23.72 18.65
CA GLN A 13 -13.85 -22.54 19.23
C GLN A 13 -13.82 -21.39 18.23
N VAL A 14 -14.87 -20.58 18.27
CA VAL A 14 -14.97 -19.37 17.47
C VAL A 14 -14.21 -18.27 18.19
N THR A 15 -13.08 -17.83 17.61
CA THR A 15 -12.27 -16.72 18.13
C THR A 15 -12.41 -15.50 17.21
N PRO A 16 -12.15 -14.27 17.68
CA PRO A 16 -12.18 -13.08 16.82
C PRO A 16 -11.28 -13.22 15.58
N SER A 17 -10.05 -13.73 15.75
CA SER A 17 -9.11 -13.99 14.64
C SER A 17 -9.65 -15.00 13.62
N LEU A 18 -10.34 -16.06 14.09
CA LEU A 18 -10.98 -17.03 13.19
C LEU A 18 -12.17 -16.40 12.46
N GLN A 19 -12.98 -15.62 13.16
CA GLN A 19 -14.14 -14.96 12.56
C GLN A 19 -13.75 -13.98 11.46
N ALA A 20 -12.61 -13.30 11.61
CA ALA A 20 -12.11 -12.38 10.59
C ALA A 20 -11.41 -13.08 9.41
N THR A 21 -11.05 -14.36 9.54
CA THR A 21 -10.40 -15.12 8.46
C THR A 21 -11.46 -15.71 7.52
N LEU A 22 -11.22 -15.61 6.21
CA LEU A 22 -12.18 -16.05 5.19
C LEU A 22 -11.51 -16.82 4.04
N ALA A 23 -12.31 -17.66 3.41
CA ALA A 23 -11.92 -18.46 2.24
C ALA A 23 -12.19 -17.69 0.96
N MET A 24 -11.24 -17.71 0.03
CA MET A 24 -11.46 -17.29 -1.35
C MET A 24 -11.81 -18.53 -2.17
N VAL A 25 -13.06 -18.62 -2.62
CA VAL A 25 -13.56 -19.75 -3.43
C VAL A 25 -13.93 -19.22 -4.81
N ARG A 26 -13.37 -19.82 -5.86
CA ARG A 26 -13.71 -19.42 -7.23
C ARG A 26 -15.19 -19.69 -7.51
N ARG A 27 -15.85 -18.80 -8.26
CA ARG A 27 -17.28 -18.95 -8.58
C ARG A 27 -17.60 -20.24 -9.33
N ASP A 28 -16.66 -20.77 -10.12
CA ASP A 28 -16.80 -22.06 -10.82
C ASP A 28 -16.75 -23.29 -9.89
N LYS A 29 -16.48 -23.09 -8.59
CA LYS A 29 -16.53 -24.10 -7.52
C LYS A 29 -17.73 -23.92 -6.59
N ALA A 30 -18.73 -23.14 -7.01
CA ALA A 30 -19.93 -22.94 -6.21
C ALA A 30 -21.19 -22.87 -7.08
N ARG A 31 -22.31 -23.28 -6.49
CA ARG A 31 -23.64 -23.22 -7.10
C ARG A 31 -24.63 -22.54 -6.16
N VAL A 32 -25.43 -21.66 -6.72
CA VAL A 32 -26.48 -20.93 -6.01
C VAL A 32 -27.66 -21.87 -5.75
N SER A 33 -28.19 -21.86 -4.53
CA SER A 33 -29.43 -22.54 -4.16
C SER A 33 -30.37 -21.54 -3.45
N PRO A 34 -31.65 -21.86 -3.21
CA PRO A 34 -32.56 -20.90 -2.57
C PRO A 34 -32.11 -20.38 -1.19
N GLU A 35 -31.41 -21.20 -0.41
CA GLU A 35 -31.05 -20.88 0.98
C GLU A 35 -29.54 -20.76 1.23
N PHE A 36 -28.73 -21.41 0.40
CA PHE A 36 -27.28 -21.52 0.59
C PHE A 36 -26.51 -21.32 -0.70
N LEU A 37 -25.29 -20.81 -0.59
CA LEU A 37 -24.26 -21.09 -1.58
C LEU A 37 -23.70 -22.50 -1.30
N ILE A 38 -23.79 -23.39 -2.28
CA ILE A 38 -23.27 -24.76 -2.15
C ILE A 38 -21.90 -24.81 -2.81
N LEU A 39 -20.89 -25.27 -2.08
CA LEU A 39 -19.54 -25.43 -2.59
C LEU A 39 -19.37 -26.82 -3.21
N ASP A 40 -18.87 -26.87 -4.44
CA ASP A 40 -18.57 -28.11 -5.14
C ASP A 40 -17.11 -28.49 -4.87
N SER A 41 -16.90 -29.65 -4.24
CA SER A 41 -15.58 -30.03 -3.74
C SER A 41 -15.37 -31.53 -3.71
N ASN A 42 -14.16 -31.93 -4.07
CA ASN A 42 -13.61 -33.24 -3.73
C ASN A 42 -12.97 -33.16 -2.34
N THR A 43 -12.84 -34.30 -1.67
CA THR A 43 -12.04 -34.39 -0.46
C THR A 43 -10.56 -34.21 -0.80
N MET A 44 -9.77 -33.78 0.18
CA MET A 44 -8.33 -33.58 -0.01
C MET A 44 -7.63 -34.89 -0.46
N GLY A 45 -8.02 -36.03 0.12
CA GLY A 45 -7.51 -37.36 -0.20
C GLY A 45 -7.75 -37.81 -1.65
N GLU A 46 -8.74 -37.24 -2.34
CA GLU A 46 -9.03 -37.56 -3.75
C GLU A 46 -8.10 -36.84 -4.73
N ARG A 47 -7.29 -35.87 -4.27
CA ARG A 47 -6.43 -35.07 -5.15
C ARG A 47 -5.13 -35.77 -5.52
N ARG A 48 -4.62 -36.64 -4.64
CA ARG A 48 -3.36 -37.38 -4.81
C ARG A 48 -3.39 -38.67 -3.99
N THR A 49 -2.52 -39.62 -4.31
CA THR A 49 -2.28 -40.81 -3.48
C THR A 49 -1.43 -40.42 -2.25
N TYR A 50 -2.06 -39.82 -1.25
CA TYR A 50 -1.39 -39.43 -0.01
C TYR A 50 -1.06 -40.64 0.86
N CYS A 51 -0.03 -40.50 1.70
CA CYS A 51 0.27 -41.48 2.74
C CYS A 51 -0.80 -41.42 3.84
N ASP A 52 -1.08 -42.54 4.52
CA ASP A 52 -2.08 -42.60 5.59
C ASP A 52 -1.82 -41.60 6.74
N SER A 53 -0.57 -41.17 6.91
CA SER A 53 -0.15 -40.20 7.92
C SER A 53 -0.57 -38.75 7.61
N VAL A 54 -0.93 -38.44 6.36
CA VAL A 54 -1.31 -37.09 5.93
C VAL A 54 -2.64 -36.70 6.57
N LYS A 55 -2.68 -35.53 7.22
CA LYS A 55 -3.89 -35.08 7.93
C LYS A 55 -4.97 -34.53 6.99
N PHE A 56 -6.22 -34.55 7.47
CA PHE A 56 -7.38 -33.89 6.86
C PHE A 56 -7.81 -34.44 5.48
N GLN A 57 -7.35 -35.62 5.09
CA GLN A 57 -7.66 -36.21 3.79
C GLN A 57 -9.17 -36.37 3.52
N SER A 58 -9.98 -36.61 4.55
CA SER A 58 -11.43 -36.79 4.41
C SER A 58 -12.21 -35.47 4.29
N GLU A 59 -11.57 -34.32 4.46
CA GLU A 59 -12.24 -33.02 4.43
C GLU A 59 -12.35 -32.46 3.01
N PRO A 60 -13.43 -31.72 2.69
CA PRO A 60 -13.56 -31.06 1.41
C PRO A 60 -12.51 -29.95 1.25
N ALA A 61 -12.10 -29.66 0.03
CA ALA A 61 -11.15 -28.58 -0.25
C ALA A 61 -11.57 -27.71 -1.45
N PRO A 62 -12.55 -26.78 -1.32
CA PRO A 62 -12.98 -25.93 -2.43
C PRO A 62 -12.20 -24.61 -2.55
N ALA A 63 -11.53 -24.16 -1.49
CA ALA A 63 -10.89 -22.84 -1.48
C ALA A 63 -9.57 -22.81 -2.28
N THR A 64 -9.21 -21.62 -2.75
CA THR A 64 -7.99 -21.39 -3.56
C THR A 64 -6.96 -20.54 -2.80
N CYS A 65 -7.42 -19.53 -2.07
CA CYS A 65 -6.61 -18.65 -1.23
C CYS A 65 -7.34 -18.33 0.08
N THR A 66 -6.68 -17.57 0.94
CA THR A 66 -7.21 -17.05 2.21
C THR A 66 -7.20 -15.52 2.19
N ALA A 67 -8.11 -14.89 2.93
CA ALA A 67 -8.06 -13.46 3.20
C ALA A 67 -8.48 -13.17 4.65
N VAL A 68 -8.29 -11.93 5.10
CA VAL A 68 -8.64 -11.46 6.46
C VAL A 68 -9.35 -10.13 6.42
N LEU A 69 -10.38 -9.96 7.25
CA LEU A 69 -11.10 -8.69 7.43
C LEU A 69 -10.25 -7.69 8.23
N VAL A 70 -9.89 -6.55 7.62
CA VAL A 70 -9.01 -5.50 8.20
C VAL A 70 -9.70 -4.14 8.37
N ALA A 71 -10.86 -3.94 7.75
CA ALA A 71 -11.82 -2.89 8.07
C ALA A 71 -13.26 -3.43 7.83
N GLU A 72 -14.30 -2.65 8.13
CA GLU A 72 -15.70 -3.11 8.08
C GLU A 72 -16.12 -3.76 6.75
N ASP A 73 -15.54 -3.35 5.63
CA ASP A 73 -15.78 -3.85 4.28
C ASP A 73 -14.47 -4.00 3.49
N ILE A 74 -13.30 -3.99 4.15
CA ILE A 74 -12.00 -4.17 3.50
C ILE A 74 -11.37 -5.46 4.01
N ILE A 75 -10.98 -6.31 3.06
CA ILE A 75 -10.21 -7.52 3.33
C ILE A 75 -8.79 -7.38 2.78
N ALA A 76 -7.82 -8.02 3.43
CA ALA A 76 -6.45 -8.14 2.97
C ALA A 76 -6.16 -9.59 2.54
N THR A 77 -5.41 -9.76 1.44
CA THR A 77 -4.96 -11.06 0.93
C THR A 77 -3.59 -10.93 0.25
N ALA A 78 -3.02 -12.05 -0.22
CA ALA A 78 -1.81 -12.02 -1.04
C ALA A 78 -2.10 -11.38 -2.40
N GLY A 79 -1.20 -10.51 -2.87
CA GLY A 79 -1.31 -9.84 -4.17
C GLY A 79 -1.49 -10.85 -5.30
N HIS A 80 -0.71 -11.94 -5.34
CA HIS A 80 -0.83 -12.98 -6.37
C HIS A 80 -2.16 -13.75 -6.38
N CYS A 81 -2.96 -13.68 -5.31
CA CYS A 81 -4.30 -14.25 -5.29
C CYS A 81 -5.32 -13.33 -6.00
N ALA A 82 -5.05 -12.03 -6.02
CA ALA A 82 -5.89 -10.97 -6.59
C ALA A 82 -5.40 -10.45 -7.94
N THR A 83 -4.10 -10.52 -8.25
CA THR A 83 -3.52 -10.04 -9.51
C THR A 83 -3.59 -11.12 -10.59
N GLY A 84 -4.12 -10.78 -11.78
CA GLY A 84 -4.25 -11.69 -12.93
C GLY A 84 -5.51 -12.56 -12.94
N ASN A 85 -6.21 -12.67 -11.81
CA ASN A 85 -7.59 -13.14 -11.71
C ASN A 85 -8.45 -11.94 -11.31
N LYS A 86 -9.65 -11.78 -11.84
CA LYS A 86 -10.45 -10.61 -11.48
C LYS A 86 -11.00 -10.80 -10.06
N ILE A 87 -11.11 -9.72 -9.28
CA ILE A 87 -11.72 -9.76 -7.93
C ILE A 87 -13.16 -10.30 -7.95
N ASP A 88 -13.83 -10.26 -9.12
CA ASP A 88 -15.16 -10.80 -9.35
C ASP A 88 -15.15 -12.32 -9.62
N ASP A 89 -14.00 -12.98 -9.81
CA ASP A 89 -13.89 -14.44 -10.01
C ASP A 89 -14.11 -15.24 -8.71
N TYR A 90 -14.13 -14.56 -7.55
CA TYR A 90 -14.21 -15.19 -6.24
C TYR A 90 -15.49 -14.82 -5.48
N PHE A 91 -15.96 -15.80 -4.70
CA PHE A 91 -16.73 -15.53 -3.49
C PHE A 91 -15.77 -15.46 -2.29
N TYR A 92 -15.99 -14.44 -1.46
CA TYR A 92 -15.28 -14.22 -0.20
C TYR A 92 -16.14 -14.76 0.93
N ILE A 93 -15.74 -15.91 1.50
CA ILE A 93 -16.60 -16.73 2.36
C ILE A 93 -16.07 -16.77 3.78
N PHE A 94 -16.80 -16.14 4.70
CA PHE A 94 -16.55 -16.29 6.12
C PHE A 94 -17.15 -17.58 6.67
N GLY A 95 -16.64 -18.04 7.82
CA GLY A 95 -17.23 -19.17 8.55
C GLY A 95 -17.03 -20.54 7.90
N PHE A 96 -16.16 -20.66 6.89
CA PHE A 96 -15.78 -21.96 6.32
C PHE A 96 -14.77 -22.68 7.22
N ASN A 97 -15.23 -23.13 8.39
CA ASN A 97 -14.42 -23.79 9.40
C ASN A 97 -15.27 -24.71 10.30
N THR A 98 -14.61 -25.64 11.00
CA THR A 98 -15.31 -26.63 11.84
C THR A 98 -15.97 -26.04 13.08
N ALA A 99 -15.45 -24.94 13.64
CA ALA A 99 -16.01 -24.33 14.84
C ALA A 99 -17.37 -23.65 14.55
N GLU A 100 -17.47 -22.93 13.43
CA GLU A 100 -18.69 -22.24 13.02
C GLU A 100 -19.68 -23.15 12.29
N ALA A 101 -19.20 -24.20 11.60
CA ALA A 101 -20.08 -25.20 11.01
C ALA A 101 -20.82 -26.01 12.10
N GLY A 102 -20.15 -26.30 13.24
CA GLY A 102 -20.74 -27.10 14.33
C GLY A 102 -21.18 -28.48 13.84
N ASN A 103 -22.49 -28.77 13.95
CA ASN A 103 -23.12 -29.99 13.42
C ASN A 103 -23.67 -29.84 11.99
N GLY A 104 -23.53 -28.65 11.38
CA GLY A 104 -23.94 -28.35 10.01
C GLY A 104 -22.95 -28.86 8.97
N THR A 105 -23.30 -28.71 7.70
CA THR A 105 -22.44 -29.15 6.59
C THR A 105 -21.43 -28.06 6.22
N LEU A 106 -20.16 -28.42 6.05
CA LEU A 106 -19.10 -27.50 5.62
C LEU A 106 -19.32 -26.93 4.20
N LEU A 107 -20.13 -27.59 3.37
CA LEU A 107 -20.33 -27.23 1.96
C LEU A 107 -21.58 -26.38 1.71
N HIS A 108 -22.41 -26.14 2.72
CA HIS A 108 -23.61 -25.31 2.61
C HIS A 108 -23.40 -24.01 3.37
N ILE A 109 -23.07 -22.95 2.64
CA ILE A 109 -22.70 -21.66 3.19
C ILE A 109 -23.92 -20.72 3.22
N PRO A 110 -24.33 -20.22 4.40
CA PRO A 110 -25.40 -19.22 4.48
C PRO A 110 -25.01 -17.94 3.72
N TYR A 111 -25.92 -17.36 2.95
CA TYR A 111 -25.63 -16.15 2.16
C TYR A 111 -25.10 -14.96 2.98
N LYS A 112 -25.47 -14.85 4.27
CA LYS A 112 -24.91 -13.82 5.16
C LYS A 112 -23.39 -13.88 5.29
N ASN A 113 -22.80 -15.06 5.08
CA ASN A 113 -21.35 -15.29 5.13
C ASN A 113 -20.67 -15.17 3.75
N VAL A 114 -21.44 -14.95 2.68
CA VAL A 114 -20.93 -14.85 1.30
C VAL A 114 -20.85 -13.38 0.90
N TYR A 115 -19.67 -12.97 0.41
CA TYR A 115 -19.38 -11.61 -0.03
C TYR A 115 -18.76 -11.63 -1.42
N GLU A 116 -18.85 -10.49 -2.11
CA GLU A 116 -18.30 -10.24 -3.43
C GLU A 116 -17.42 -8.99 -3.38
N GLY A 117 -16.34 -8.99 -4.17
CA GLY A 117 -15.42 -7.85 -4.29
C GLY A 117 -16.03 -6.74 -5.14
N LYS A 118 -15.89 -5.50 -4.66
CA LYS A 118 -16.30 -4.27 -5.34
C LYS A 118 -15.17 -3.67 -6.15
N GLU A 119 -14.01 -3.47 -5.52
CA GLU A 119 -12.81 -2.88 -6.13
C GLU A 119 -11.55 -3.30 -5.38
N GLU A 120 -10.40 -3.28 -6.07
CA GLU A 120 -9.09 -3.39 -5.43
C GLU A 120 -8.66 -1.98 -4.97
N VAL A 121 -8.58 -1.78 -3.66
CA VAL A 121 -8.26 -0.48 -3.03
C VAL A 121 -6.80 -0.12 -3.28
N ALA A 122 -5.91 -1.09 -3.12
CA ALA A 122 -4.48 -0.99 -3.40
C ALA A 122 -3.85 -2.38 -3.41
N SER A 123 -2.75 -2.54 -4.12
CA SER A 123 -1.98 -3.78 -4.16
C SER A 123 -0.50 -3.52 -4.43
N GLU A 124 0.34 -4.47 -4.03
CA GLU A 124 1.73 -4.58 -4.46
C GLU A 124 2.05 -6.04 -4.75
N TYR A 125 2.40 -6.33 -6.00
CA TYR A 125 2.83 -7.65 -6.45
C TYR A 125 3.91 -7.52 -7.53
N ARG A 126 4.99 -8.32 -7.45
CA ARG A 126 6.10 -8.34 -8.43
C ARG A 126 6.77 -6.98 -8.69
N ASN A 127 6.78 -6.08 -7.71
CA ASN A 127 7.32 -4.71 -7.86
C ASN A 127 6.57 -3.91 -8.94
N SER A 128 5.28 -4.21 -9.13
CA SER A 128 4.42 -3.57 -10.14
C SER A 128 4.34 -2.05 -10.02
N ALA A 129 4.76 -1.48 -8.88
CA ALA A 129 4.55 -0.06 -8.59
C ALA A 129 5.70 0.70 -7.97
N THR A 130 6.50 0.08 -7.11
CA THR A 130 7.50 0.79 -6.30
C THR A 130 8.92 0.57 -6.80
N GLN A 131 9.12 -0.39 -7.71
CA GLN A 131 10.40 -0.77 -8.33
C GLN A 131 11.55 -1.02 -7.30
N ASP A 132 11.21 -1.28 -6.03
CA ASP A 132 12.18 -1.39 -4.93
C ASP A 132 12.74 -2.82 -4.73
N ASN A 133 12.18 -3.80 -5.44
CA ASN A 133 12.55 -5.22 -5.39
C ASN A 133 12.51 -5.84 -4.00
N ARG A 134 11.65 -5.36 -3.10
CA ARG A 134 11.54 -5.87 -1.72
C ARG A 134 10.64 -7.10 -1.58
N ARG A 135 10.10 -7.62 -2.70
CA ARG A 135 9.28 -8.85 -2.78
C ARG A 135 8.00 -8.75 -1.93
N SER A 136 7.33 -7.61 -1.94
CA SER A 136 6.00 -7.47 -1.35
C SER A 136 4.94 -8.16 -2.23
N ASP A 137 3.88 -8.62 -1.59
CA ASP A 137 2.83 -9.44 -2.20
C ASP A 137 1.53 -9.32 -1.40
N TRP A 138 0.80 -8.21 -1.56
CA TRP A 138 -0.45 -7.96 -0.84
C TRP A 138 -1.48 -7.26 -1.73
N SER A 139 -2.75 -7.43 -1.39
CA SER A 139 -3.88 -6.72 -2.00
C SER A 139 -4.93 -6.41 -0.93
N LEU A 140 -5.49 -5.20 -0.99
CA LEU A 140 -6.65 -4.77 -0.22
C LEU A 140 -7.86 -4.70 -1.14
N ILE A 141 -8.91 -5.43 -0.79
CA ILE A 141 -10.13 -5.54 -1.60
C ILE A 141 -11.30 -5.00 -0.80
N LYS A 142 -12.05 -4.08 -1.40
CA LYS A 142 -13.30 -3.59 -0.83
C LYS A 142 -14.44 -4.53 -1.19
N LEU A 143 -15.30 -4.85 -0.24
CA LEU A 143 -16.48 -5.66 -0.41
C LEU A 143 -17.68 -4.80 -0.83
N TRP A 144 -18.64 -5.39 -1.55
CA TRP A 144 -19.87 -4.70 -1.94
C TRP A 144 -20.76 -4.27 -0.77
N ARG A 145 -20.64 -4.96 0.37
CA ARG A 145 -21.40 -4.67 1.59
C ARG A 145 -20.49 -4.80 2.82
N PRO A 146 -20.71 -3.99 3.86
CA PRO A 146 -19.99 -4.14 5.12
C PRO A 146 -20.32 -5.47 5.81
N VAL A 147 -19.35 -5.97 6.54
CA VAL A 147 -19.42 -7.12 7.42
C VAL A 147 -19.83 -6.62 8.81
N THR A 148 -21.10 -6.80 9.15
CA THR A 148 -21.68 -6.22 10.37
C THR A 148 -21.67 -7.17 11.57
N ASP A 149 -21.42 -8.46 11.35
CA ASP A 149 -21.48 -9.52 12.38
C ASP A 149 -20.11 -10.06 12.79
N ARG A 150 -19.02 -9.45 12.30
CA ARG A 150 -17.62 -9.83 12.58
C ARG A 150 -16.79 -8.57 12.79
N GLN A 151 -15.82 -8.65 13.70
CA GLN A 151 -14.92 -7.54 13.96
C GLN A 151 -13.67 -7.64 13.07
N PRO A 152 -13.26 -6.55 12.39
CA PRO A 152 -11.97 -6.51 11.73
C PRO A 152 -10.82 -6.73 12.72
N VAL A 153 -9.71 -7.27 12.24
CA VAL A 153 -8.53 -7.49 13.09
C VAL A 153 -7.79 -6.18 13.33
N VAL A 154 -7.16 -6.07 14.51
CA VAL A 154 -6.22 -4.98 14.78
C VAL A 154 -4.96 -5.24 13.97
N THR A 155 -4.58 -4.28 13.12
CA THR A 155 -3.43 -4.39 12.21
C THR A 155 -2.22 -3.69 12.80
N ARG A 156 -1.05 -4.34 12.82
CA ARG A 156 0.20 -3.68 13.19
C ARG A 156 0.45 -2.51 12.24
N LYS A 157 0.56 -1.31 12.79
CA LYS A 157 0.72 -0.08 12.01
C LYS A 157 2.17 0.28 11.71
N GLU A 158 3.10 -0.13 12.57
CA GLU A 158 4.50 0.27 12.47
C GLU A 158 5.47 -0.75 13.06
N GLY A 159 6.75 -0.57 12.74
CA GLY A 159 7.85 -1.36 13.26
C GLY A 159 7.93 -2.78 12.68
N LYS A 160 8.86 -3.56 13.25
CA LYS A 160 8.99 -4.99 13.02
C LYS A 160 8.33 -5.76 14.16
N LEU A 161 7.87 -6.98 13.88
CA LEU A 161 7.41 -7.90 14.90
C LEU A 161 8.54 -8.18 15.89
N ALA A 162 8.31 -7.91 17.18
CA ALA A 162 9.26 -8.22 18.25
C ALA A 162 9.05 -9.64 18.81
N SER A 163 7.80 -10.10 18.86
CA SER A 163 7.43 -11.44 19.32
C SER A 163 8.08 -12.54 18.48
N GLN A 164 8.44 -13.62 19.16
CA GLN A 164 9.01 -14.82 18.56
C GLN A 164 7.95 -15.90 18.33
N HIS A 165 6.70 -15.61 18.70
CA HIS A 165 5.59 -16.57 18.68
C HIS A 165 4.44 -16.01 17.88
N VAL A 166 4.13 -16.71 16.80
CA VAL A 166 3.06 -16.34 15.89
C VAL A 166 2.15 -17.55 15.66
N TYR A 167 0.96 -17.30 15.17
CA TYR A 167 0.12 -18.37 14.65
C TYR A 167 -0.60 -17.90 13.40
N VAL A 168 -0.93 -18.86 12.54
CA VAL A 168 -1.65 -18.61 11.30
C VAL A 168 -3.01 -19.26 11.36
N ILE A 169 -3.99 -18.60 10.75
CA ILE A 169 -5.30 -19.17 10.46
C ILE A 169 -5.49 -19.08 8.95
N GLY A 170 -5.87 -20.18 8.30
CA GLY A 170 -6.15 -20.12 6.87
C GLY A 170 -6.61 -21.42 6.27
N HIS A 171 -6.65 -21.46 4.93
CA HIS A 171 -7.24 -22.54 4.14
C HIS A 171 -6.16 -23.37 3.41
N PRO A 172 -5.32 -24.15 4.13
CA PRO A 172 -4.31 -25.01 3.51
C PRO A 172 -4.94 -25.96 2.51
N ASN A 173 -4.38 -26.03 1.32
CA ASN A 173 -4.86 -26.79 0.17
C ASN A 173 -6.33 -26.53 -0.19
N GLY A 174 -6.93 -25.44 0.30
CA GLY A 174 -8.36 -25.17 0.12
C GLY A 174 -9.30 -25.78 1.15
N LEU A 175 -8.75 -26.41 2.20
CA LEU A 175 -9.49 -27.01 3.31
C LEU A 175 -10.29 -25.96 4.12
N PRO A 176 -11.28 -26.38 4.94
CA PRO A 176 -11.83 -25.54 6.00
C PRO A 176 -10.71 -24.97 6.87
N ALA A 177 -10.94 -23.79 7.46
CA ALA A 177 -9.86 -23.07 8.14
C ALA A 177 -9.13 -23.98 9.14
N LYS A 178 -7.81 -23.98 9.08
CA LYS A 178 -6.92 -24.62 10.05
C LYS A 178 -6.21 -23.52 10.83
N THR A 179 -6.00 -23.78 12.12
CA THR A 179 -5.18 -22.93 12.96
C THR A 179 -3.93 -23.69 13.38
N THR A 180 -2.80 -22.99 13.44
CA THR A 180 -1.56 -23.50 14.06
C THR A 180 -1.41 -23.02 15.50
N ARG A 181 -2.41 -22.30 16.04
CA ARG A 181 -2.38 -21.81 17.42
C ARG A 181 -2.28 -23.00 18.37
N ARG A 182 -1.21 -23.05 19.15
CA ARG A 182 -1.02 -24.06 20.19
C ARG A 182 -1.98 -23.79 21.36
N ARG A 183 -2.50 -24.86 21.97
CA ARG A 183 -3.46 -24.78 23.09
C ARG A 183 -2.77 -24.55 24.44
N ASP A 184 -1.51 -24.98 24.55
CA ASP A 184 -0.75 -25.01 25.80
C ASP A 184 0.51 -24.15 25.64
N GLY A 185 0.55 -23.00 26.31
CA GLY A 185 1.71 -22.10 26.34
C GLY A 185 2.19 -21.57 24.99
N LEU A 186 3.23 -20.74 25.04
CA LEU A 186 4.03 -20.38 23.87
C LEU A 186 5.05 -21.48 23.59
N ASP A 187 5.46 -21.62 22.34
CA ASP A 187 6.48 -22.61 21.96
C ASP A 187 7.79 -22.33 22.72
N SER A 188 8.49 -23.37 23.18
CA SER A 188 9.85 -23.16 23.72
C SER A 188 10.82 -22.71 22.64
N THR A 189 10.52 -23.02 21.38
CA THR A 189 11.34 -22.67 20.21
C THR A 189 10.82 -21.39 19.57
N SER A 190 11.72 -20.47 19.22
CA SER A 190 11.34 -19.31 18.42
C SER A 190 10.80 -19.75 17.05
N MET A 191 9.67 -19.17 16.64
CA MET A 191 9.11 -19.37 15.31
C MET A 191 9.74 -18.42 14.29
N MET A 192 10.47 -17.40 14.71
CA MET A 192 11.16 -16.49 13.80
C MET A 192 12.41 -17.15 13.21
N LEU A 193 12.57 -17.07 11.89
CA LEU A 193 13.78 -17.48 11.17
C LEU A 193 14.58 -16.25 10.74
N ASN A 194 13.91 -15.26 10.18
CA ASN A 194 14.55 -14.06 9.65
C ASN A 194 13.62 -12.85 9.75
N ASN A 195 14.06 -11.81 10.45
CA ASN A 195 13.32 -10.56 10.61
C ASN A 195 14.05 -9.37 9.97
N GLU A 196 15.12 -9.61 9.21
CA GLU A 196 15.93 -8.56 8.58
C GLU A 196 15.19 -7.84 7.45
N PRO A 197 14.48 -8.52 6.51
CA PRO A 197 13.83 -7.83 5.41
C PRO A 197 12.78 -6.81 5.88
N ASN A 198 12.74 -5.67 5.20
CA ASN A 198 11.80 -4.59 5.56
C ASN A 198 10.34 -4.95 5.23
N ALA A 199 10.13 -5.72 4.17
CA ALA A 199 8.80 -6.02 3.64
C ALA A 199 8.13 -7.28 4.17
N PHE A 200 8.94 -8.19 4.70
CA PHE A 200 8.48 -9.49 5.14
C PHE A 200 9.39 -10.00 6.24
N PHE A 201 8.94 -11.04 6.92
CA PHE A 201 9.78 -11.87 7.76
C PHE A 201 9.56 -13.34 7.37
N GLU A 202 10.48 -14.20 7.77
CA GLU A 202 10.39 -15.65 7.54
C GLU A 202 10.17 -16.32 8.89
N ALA A 203 9.19 -17.22 8.93
CA ALA A 203 8.80 -17.93 10.14
C ALA A 203 8.59 -19.43 9.91
N ARG A 204 8.71 -20.19 10.99
CA ARG A 204 8.36 -21.61 11.08
C ARG A 204 6.83 -21.72 11.21
N LEU A 205 6.13 -21.89 10.09
CA LEU A 205 4.68 -22.03 10.06
C LEU A 205 4.29 -23.33 9.33
N ASP A 206 3.35 -24.08 9.90
CA ASP A 206 2.81 -25.27 9.25
C ASP A 206 1.73 -24.88 8.23
N THR A 207 2.19 -24.40 7.08
CA THR A 207 1.33 -23.86 6.02
C THR A 207 1.49 -24.64 4.72
N PHE A 208 0.53 -24.49 3.83
CA PHE A 208 0.46 -25.19 2.54
C PHE A 208 -0.12 -24.23 1.51
N GLY A 209 0.09 -24.49 0.21
CA GLY A 209 -0.57 -23.78 -0.88
C GLY A 209 -2.07 -23.62 -0.60
N GLY A 210 -2.64 -22.45 -0.83
CA GLY A 210 -3.98 -22.07 -0.35
C GLY A 210 -3.99 -21.25 0.94
N ASN A 211 -2.92 -21.29 1.74
CA ASN A 211 -2.70 -20.30 2.79
C ASN A 211 -2.20 -18.94 2.27
N SER A 212 -2.02 -18.78 0.96
CA SER A 212 -1.71 -17.47 0.41
C SER A 212 -2.79 -16.45 0.85
N GLY A 213 -2.35 -15.39 1.51
CA GLY A 213 -3.19 -14.36 2.12
C GLY A 213 -3.68 -14.68 3.54
N SER A 214 -3.24 -15.79 4.14
CA SER A 214 -3.59 -16.14 5.53
C SER A 214 -3.03 -15.13 6.52
N PRO A 215 -3.83 -14.64 7.48
CA PRO A 215 -3.33 -13.79 8.54
C PRO A 215 -2.39 -14.54 9.48
N VAL A 216 -1.24 -13.93 9.73
CA VAL A 216 -0.28 -14.33 10.77
C VAL A 216 -0.42 -13.36 11.93
N PHE A 217 -0.78 -13.90 13.09
CA PHE A 217 -1.05 -13.12 14.29
C PHE A 217 0.07 -13.29 15.31
N ASP A 218 0.34 -12.24 16.06
CA ASP A 218 1.11 -12.31 17.29
C ASP A 218 0.38 -13.20 18.32
N ALA A 219 1.08 -14.19 18.88
CA ALA A 219 0.50 -15.14 19.81
C ALA A 219 0.18 -14.53 21.19
N GLU A 220 0.72 -13.36 21.53
CA GLU A 220 0.47 -12.63 22.77
C GLU A 220 -0.58 -11.53 22.53
N THR A 221 -0.30 -10.58 21.63
CA THR A 221 -1.13 -9.37 21.44
C THR A 221 -2.36 -9.59 20.57
N LYS A 222 -2.37 -10.66 19.76
CA LYS A 222 -3.39 -10.96 18.74
C LYS A 222 -3.47 -9.96 17.59
N GLU A 223 -2.50 -9.04 17.49
CA GLU A 223 -2.38 -8.14 16.34
C GLU A 223 -2.04 -8.93 15.07
N LEU A 224 -2.55 -8.47 13.93
CA LEU A 224 -2.16 -8.95 12.61
C LEU A 224 -0.76 -8.43 12.29
N GLU A 225 0.18 -9.36 12.18
CA GLU A 225 1.59 -9.09 11.88
C GLU A 225 1.87 -9.06 10.38
N GLY A 226 1.09 -9.82 9.63
CA GLY A 226 1.24 -9.89 8.19
C GLY A 226 0.40 -10.97 7.55
N LEU A 227 0.61 -11.13 6.25
CA LEU A 227 -0.06 -12.09 5.39
C LEU A 227 0.97 -13.12 4.92
N LEU A 228 0.66 -14.40 5.05
CA LEU A 228 1.47 -15.45 4.46
C LEU A 228 1.37 -15.41 2.93
N VAL A 229 2.50 -15.37 2.22
CA VAL A 229 2.49 -15.22 0.75
C VAL A 229 3.35 -16.24 0.01
N ARG A 230 4.32 -16.87 0.67
CA ARG A 230 5.25 -17.80 0.02
C ARG A 230 5.85 -18.79 1.00
N GLY A 231 6.36 -19.86 0.43
CA GLY A 231 7.10 -20.91 1.11
C GLY A 231 7.65 -21.88 0.08
N ASP A 232 8.23 -22.95 0.58
CA ASP A 232 8.84 -24.03 -0.19
C ASP A 232 7.83 -25.08 -0.67
N SER A 233 8.30 -26.19 -1.22
CA SER A 233 7.47 -27.33 -1.59
C SER A 233 6.76 -27.92 -0.38
N ASP A 234 5.46 -28.13 -0.53
CA ASP A 234 4.61 -28.72 0.49
C ASP A 234 4.63 -30.25 0.50
N TRP A 235 5.02 -30.86 -0.61
CA TRP A 235 4.90 -32.30 -0.82
C TRP A 235 6.18 -32.96 -1.34
N VAL A 236 6.47 -34.15 -0.82
CA VAL A 236 7.53 -35.04 -1.33
C VAL A 236 6.98 -36.45 -1.58
N THR A 237 7.60 -37.18 -2.51
CA THR A 237 7.28 -38.59 -2.73
C THR A 237 7.95 -39.45 -1.67
N ASP A 238 7.16 -40.26 -0.98
CA ASP A 238 7.65 -41.38 -0.16
C ASP A 238 7.81 -42.61 -1.06
N PHE A 239 9.04 -42.82 -1.56
CA PHE A 239 9.35 -43.96 -2.43
C PHE A 239 9.15 -45.32 -1.75
N PRO A 240 9.55 -45.55 -0.49
CA PRO A 240 9.25 -46.80 0.21
C PRO A 240 7.75 -47.16 0.25
N ASN A 241 6.89 -46.18 0.55
CA ASN A 241 5.45 -46.41 0.71
C ASN A 241 4.63 -46.14 -0.57
N GLN A 242 5.28 -45.68 -1.65
CA GLN A 242 4.66 -45.34 -2.94
C GLN A 242 3.48 -44.35 -2.79
N CYS A 243 3.64 -43.35 -1.93
CA CYS A 243 2.62 -42.34 -1.62
C CYS A 243 3.24 -40.93 -1.52
N VAL A 244 2.40 -39.92 -1.38
CA VAL A 244 2.81 -38.52 -1.19
C VAL A 244 2.65 -38.15 0.28
N ARG A 245 3.70 -37.62 0.90
CA ARG A 245 3.66 -37.10 2.29
C ARG A 245 3.99 -35.62 2.33
N GLU A 246 3.63 -34.96 3.43
CA GLU A 246 4.07 -33.59 3.67
C GLU A 246 5.61 -33.52 3.69
N SER A 247 6.15 -32.45 3.11
CA SER A 247 7.53 -32.03 3.33
C SER A 247 7.74 -31.64 4.80
N ARG A 248 8.88 -32.01 5.38
CA ARG A 248 9.25 -31.77 6.77
C ARG A 248 10.59 -31.04 6.85
N CYS A 249 10.61 -29.88 7.48
CA CYS A 249 11.86 -29.17 7.76
C CYS A 249 12.29 -29.37 9.23
N PRO A 250 13.60 -29.54 9.49
CA PRO A 250 14.71 -29.47 8.53
C PRO A 250 15.01 -30.80 7.77
N ASP A 251 14.29 -31.89 8.05
CA ASP A 251 14.63 -33.24 7.58
C ASP A 251 14.70 -33.42 6.04
N ASP A 252 13.84 -32.73 5.29
CA ASP A 252 13.74 -32.81 3.83
C ASP A 252 14.58 -31.73 3.12
N GLN A 253 15.49 -31.04 3.81
CA GLN A 253 16.37 -30.07 3.16
C GLN A 253 17.21 -30.75 2.05
N GLY A 254 17.25 -30.13 0.86
CA GLY A 254 17.89 -30.63 -0.34
C GLY A 254 17.06 -31.66 -1.13
N VAL A 255 15.88 -32.06 -0.64
CA VAL A 255 14.98 -32.98 -1.35
C VAL A 255 14.20 -32.23 -2.41
N ARG A 256 14.07 -32.81 -3.61
CA ARG A 256 13.19 -32.28 -4.66
C ARG A 256 11.73 -32.50 -4.26
N GLY A 257 11.01 -31.41 -4.02
CA GLY A 257 9.58 -31.42 -3.81
C GLY A 257 8.78 -31.54 -5.11
N LEU A 258 7.48 -31.79 -4.95
CA LEU A 258 6.56 -32.07 -6.04
C LEU A 258 5.89 -30.82 -6.61
N ASP A 259 5.84 -29.73 -5.85
CA ASP A 259 5.09 -28.53 -6.17
C ASP A 259 5.95 -27.28 -6.33
N ARG A 260 7.08 -27.15 -5.61
CA ARG A 260 7.95 -25.96 -5.65
C ARG A 260 9.44 -26.32 -5.51
N GLY A 261 10.06 -26.84 -6.57
CA GLY A 261 11.52 -26.96 -6.63
C GLY A 261 12.17 -27.87 -5.58
N VAL A 262 13.40 -27.53 -5.20
CA VAL A 262 14.18 -28.20 -4.14
C VAL A 262 13.86 -27.51 -2.81
N ILE A 263 13.74 -28.30 -1.74
CA ILE A 263 13.43 -27.79 -0.41
C ILE A 263 14.68 -27.22 0.25
N ASP A 264 14.71 -25.92 0.51
CA ASP A 264 15.79 -25.19 1.15
C ASP A 264 15.56 -24.99 2.66
N CYS A 265 14.30 -25.11 3.12
CA CYS A 265 13.89 -24.84 4.50
C CYS A 265 14.16 -23.41 4.98
N ASP A 266 13.99 -22.41 4.08
CA ASP A 266 14.17 -20.98 4.41
C ASP A 266 13.05 -20.40 5.29
N GLY A 267 11.93 -21.11 5.42
CA GLY A 267 10.76 -20.63 6.15
C GLY A 267 9.61 -20.21 5.26
N GLU A 268 8.55 -19.82 5.93
CA GLU A 268 7.32 -19.32 5.35
C GLU A 268 7.37 -17.79 5.37
N GLY A 269 7.31 -17.17 4.20
CA GLY A 269 7.43 -15.73 4.01
C GLY A 269 6.12 -15.02 4.29
N VAL A 270 6.15 -14.10 5.26
CA VAL A 270 5.02 -13.32 5.73
C VAL A 270 5.24 -11.85 5.39
N VAL A 271 4.45 -11.30 4.47
CA VAL A 271 4.48 -9.87 4.14
C VAL A 271 3.90 -9.09 5.31
N ARG A 272 4.64 -8.09 5.79
CA ARG A 272 4.28 -7.34 6.99
C ARG A 272 3.02 -6.54 6.77
N ALA A 273 2.17 -6.46 7.79
CA ALA A 273 0.96 -5.66 7.73
C ALA A 273 1.26 -4.14 7.63
N THR A 274 2.43 -3.71 8.08
CA THR A 274 2.95 -2.35 7.92
C THR A 274 3.14 -1.95 6.46
N GLU A 275 3.06 -2.87 5.50
CA GLU A 275 3.10 -2.55 4.07
C GLU A 275 1.79 -2.00 3.51
N PHE A 276 0.67 -2.27 4.18
CA PHE A 276 -0.64 -1.79 3.77
C PHE A 276 -1.37 -0.99 4.87
N ALA A 277 -0.80 -0.90 6.08
CA ALA A 277 -1.40 -0.17 7.20
C ALA A 277 -1.63 1.32 6.89
N GLY A 278 -0.71 1.96 6.15
CA GLY A 278 -0.88 3.36 5.72
C GLY A 278 -2.10 3.55 4.81
N VAL A 279 -2.38 2.58 3.93
CA VAL A 279 -3.59 2.60 3.09
C VAL A 279 -4.85 2.44 3.93
N LEU A 280 -4.83 1.56 4.94
CA LEU A 280 -5.96 1.38 5.86
C LEU A 280 -6.26 2.64 6.68
N ASP A 281 -5.23 3.32 7.20
CA ASP A 281 -5.42 4.56 7.96
C ASP A 281 -6.00 5.67 7.08
N ARG A 282 -5.55 5.75 5.81
CA ARG A 282 -6.14 6.65 4.80
C ARG A 282 -7.61 6.34 4.55
N GLU A 283 -7.95 5.08 4.27
CA GLU A 283 -9.34 4.67 4.01
C GLU A 283 -10.25 4.90 5.23
N HIS A 284 -9.72 4.69 6.43
CA HIS A 284 -10.42 4.99 7.67
C HIS A 284 -10.75 6.50 7.77
N LYS A 285 -9.78 7.37 7.50
CA LYS A 285 -9.98 8.84 7.49
C LYS A 285 -10.98 9.28 6.42
N ARG A 286 -10.90 8.74 5.20
CA ARG A 286 -11.84 9.04 4.11
C ARG A 286 -13.29 8.80 4.54
N ARG A 287 -13.57 7.69 5.24
CA ARG A 287 -14.92 7.39 5.76
C ARG A 287 -15.38 8.35 6.84
N HIS A 288 -14.51 8.66 7.79
CA HIS A 288 -14.86 9.53 8.91
C HIS A 288 -14.91 11.01 8.51
N SER A 289 -14.32 11.38 7.38
CA SER A 289 -14.37 12.73 6.79
C SER A 289 -15.67 13.02 6.03
N THR A 290 -16.64 12.09 5.97
CA THR A 290 -17.86 12.20 5.14
C THR A 290 -19.03 12.95 5.77
N GLN A 291 -18.88 13.50 6.98
CA GLN A 291 -19.90 14.41 7.51
C GLN A 291 -19.65 15.81 6.95
N ASP A 292 -20.58 16.29 6.11
CA ASP A 292 -20.61 17.61 5.46
C ASP A 292 -19.61 17.84 4.31
N THR A 293 -19.57 16.95 3.31
CA THR A 293 -18.84 17.19 2.04
C THR A 293 -19.76 17.50 0.87
N VAL A 294 -19.24 18.24 -0.10
CA VAL A 294 -19.91 18.55 -1.38
C VAL A 294 -18.96 18.20 -2.52
N THR A 295 -19.50 17.59 -3.56
CA THR A 295 -18.74 17.24 -4.77
C THR A 295 -19.03 18.26 -5.86
N PHE A 296 -17.96 18.81 -6.45
CA PHE A 296 -18.03 19.65 -7.64
C PHE A 296 -17.33 18.95 -8.81
N GLU A 297 -18.07 18.70 -9.88
CA GLU A 297 -17.52 18.10 -11.09
C GLU A 297 -17.10 19.20 -12.08
N ALA A 298 -15.94 19.03 -12.70
CA ALA A 298 -15.43 19.91 -13.75
C ALA A 298 -15.13 19.09 -15.00
N ALA A 299 -15.80 19.43 -16.09
CA ALA A 299 -15.48 18.94 -17.42
C ALA A 299 -14.22 19.61 -17.96
N ALA A 300 -13.57 18.95 -18.92
CA ALA A 300 -12.42 19.51 -19.62
C ALA A 300 -12.78 20.84 -20.31
N VAL A 301 -11.86 21.81 -20.26
CA VAL A 301 -11.98 23.10 -20.94
C VAL A 301 -12.09 22.83 -22.44
N GLY A 302 -13.13 23.37 -23.10
CA GLY A 302 -13.47 23.02 -24.48
C GLY A 302 -14.55 21.93 -24.62
N GLY A 303 -14.97 21.32 -23.50
CA GLY A 303 -16.09 20.37 -23.43
C GLY A 303 -15.84 19.08 -24.21
N SER A 304 -16.90 18.31 -24.46
CA SER A 304 -16.83 17.01 -25.14
C SER A 304 -16.38 17.11 -26.61
N SER A 305 -16.43 18.29 -27.22
CA SER A 305 -16.05 18.50 -28.62
C SER A 305 -14.56 18.35 -28.92
N GLN A 306 -13.71 18.31 -27.90
CA GLN A 306 -12.28 18.06 -28.07
C GLN A 306 -11.95 16.57 -28.20
N PHE A 307 -12.87 15.68 -27.82
CA PHE A 307 -12.66 14.23 -27.85
C PHE A 307 -13.25 13.61 -29.13
N PRO A 308 -12.69 12.48 -29.62
CA PRO A 308 -11.50 11.80 -29.09
C PRO A 308 -10.20 12.56 -29.38
N ILE A 309 -9.23 12.44 -28.48
CA ILE A 309 -7.86 12.99 -28.66
C ILE A 309 -6.91 11.82 -28.90
N GLU A 310 -6.22 11.82 -30.05
CA GLU A 310 -5.14 10.86 -30.33
C GLU A 310 -3.94 11.13 -29.41
N VAL A 311 -3.46 10.10 -28.73
CA VAL A 311 -2.23 10.14 -27.94
C VAL A 311 -1.07 9.81 -28.87
N PRO A 312 -0.04 10.68 -28.98
CA PRO A 312 1.14 10.39 -29.77
C PRO A 312 1.85 9.11 -29.30
N ASP A 313 2.20 8.25 -30.26
CA ASP A 313 3.01 7.04 -30.06
C ASP A 313 4.36 7.37 -29.40
N TYR A 314 4.89 6.45 -28.60
CA TYR A 314 6.15 6.66 -27.88
C TYR A 314 7.34 6.71 -28.86
N ASP A 315 7.97 7.87 -28.96
CA ASP A 315 9.10 8.10 -29.87
C ASP A 315 10.48 7.78 -29.26
N GLY A 316 10.50 7.18 -28.07
CA GLY A 316 11.72 6.95 -27.29
C GLY A 316 12.11 8.13 -26.39
N THR A 317 11.34 9.22 -26.40
CA THR A 317 11.47 10.36 -25.50
C THR A 317 10.21 10.53 -24.67
N ASP A 318 10.36 11.11 -23.48
CA ASP A 318 9.24 11.40 -22.59
C ASP A 318 8.50 12.72 -22.94
N GLU A 319 8.79 13.33 -24.09
CA GLU A 319 8.28 14.66 -24.44
C GLU A 319 6.87 14.63 -25.04
N ALA A 320 6.56 13.61 -25.84
CA ALA A 320 5.27 13.49 -26.54
C ALA A 320 4.12 13.21 -25.56
N ARG A 321 3.17 14.16 -25.45
CA ARG A 321 2.01 14.04 -24.55
C ARG A 321 0.84 14.90 -25.02
N VAL A 322 -0.38 14.47 -24.71
CA VAL A 322 -1.60 15.28 -24.84
C VAL A 322 -1.88 16.02 -23.54
N ARG A 323 -2.49 17.21 -23.62
CA ARG A 323 -2.82 18.04 -22.46
C ARG A 323 -4.30 18.37 -22.43
N ILE A 324 -4.96 18.07 -21.32
CA ILE A 324 -6.38 18.32 -21.09
C ILE A 324 -6.48 19.26 -19.88
N SER A 325 -7.02 20.46 -20.10
CA SER A 325 -7.14 21.46 -19.04
C SER A 325 -8.48 21.36 -18.31
N PHE A 326 -8.48 21.60 -17.01
CA PHE A 326 -9.66 21.62 -16.16
C PHE A 326 -9.67 22.89 -15.28
N PRO A 327 -10.84 23.53 -15.09
CA PRO A 327 -10.95 24.64 -14.15
C PRO A 327 -10.75 24.15 -12.70
N SER A 328 -10.30 25.04 -11.83
CA SER A 328 -10.25 24.74 -10.39
C SER A 328 -11.66 24.83 -9.77
N TRP A 329 -11.92 24.05 -8.72
CA TRP A 329 -13.26 23.99 -8.11
C TRP A 329 -13.79 25.34 -7.65
N HIS A 330 -12.93 26.24 -7.15
CA HIS A 330 -13.33 27.58 -6.69
C HIS A 330 -13.76 28.51 -7.83
N THR A 331 -13.43 28.17 -9.08
CA THR A 331 -13.85 28.91 -10.27
C THR A 331 -15.16 28.40 -10.86
N LEU A 332 -15.70 27.28 -10.35
CA LEU A 332 -16.95 26.70 -10.83
C LEU A 332 -18.16 27.54 -10.35
N PRO A 333 -19.13 27.83 -11.23
CA PRO A 333 -20.35 28.56 -10.85
C PRO A 333 -21.14 27.92 -9.70
N GLU A 334 -21.17 26.59 -9.67
CA GLU A 334 -21.84 25.81 -8.62
C GLU A 334 -21.15 25.97 -7.26
N ALA A 335 -19.81 25.98 -7.23
CA ALA A 335 -19.03 26.22 -6.02
C ALA A 335 -19.22 27.64 -5.49
N ALA A 336 -19.22 28.64 -6.37
CA ALA A 336 -19.50 30.03 -5.99
C ALA A 336 -20.90 30.19 -5.37
N SER A 337 -21.91 29.54 -5.97
CA SER A 337 -23.29 29.53 -5.46
C SER A 337 -23.40 28.83 -4.11
N HIS A 338 -22.69 27.70 -3.94
CA HIS A 338 -22.67 26.94 -2.70
C HIS A 338 -21.97 27.70 -1.56
N LEU A 339 -20.82 28.33 -1.84
CA LEU A 339 -20.11 29.18 -0.88
C LEU A 339 -20.96 30.38 -0.44
N ALA A 340 -21.68 31.02 -1.36
CA ALA A 340 -22.59 32.13 -1.05
C ALA A 340 -23.78 31.69 -0.17
N ALA A 341 -24.33 30.50 -0.41
CA ALA A 341 -25.40 29.92 0.40
C ALA A 341 -24.91 29.57 1.83
N ALA A 342 -23.69 29.06 1.97
CA ALA A 342 -23.10 28.71 3.26
C ALA A 342 -22.78 29.94 4.14
N THR A 343 -22.49 31.10 3.55
CA THR A 343 -22.23 32.35 4.28
C THR A 343 -23.49 33.11 4.69
N GLY A 344 -24.68 32.66 4.29
CA GLY A 344 -25.95 33.25 4.73
C GLY A 344 -26.25 34.64 4.17
N GLU A 345 -25.68 35.02 3.03
CA GLU A 345 -25.90 36.34 2.44
C GLU A 345 -27.09 36.32 1.47
N GLY A 346 -28.24 36.79 1.96
CA GLY A 346 -29.33 37.25 1.12
C GLY A 346 -28.96 38.54 0.39
N GLU A 347 -29.48 38.70 -0.83
CA GLU A 347 -29.34 39.86 -1.72
C GLU A 347 -29.37 41.21 -0.95
N GLY A 348 -28.21 41.88 -0.80
CA GLY A 348 -28.16 43.27 -0.34
C GLY A 348 -27.02 43.69 0.60
N GLY A 349 -26.15 42.78 1.05
CA GLY A 349 -25.00 43.11 1.91
C GLY A 349 -23.67 43.16 1.15
N SER A 350 -22.79 44.10 1.50
CA SER A 350 -21.41 44.18 1.02
C SER A 350 -20.63 42.90 1.34
N ALA A 351 -19.99 42.31 0.32
CA ALA A 351 -19.27 41.04 0.36
C ALA A 351 -18.35 40.87 1.59
N PRO A 352 -18.29 39.68 2.21
CA PRO A 352 -17.39 39.40 3.30
C PRO A 352 -15.95 39.39 2.75
N SER A 353 -15.01 39.94 3.52
CA SER A 353 -13.62 40.11 3.08
C SER A 353 -12.85 38.79 2.89
N SER A 354 -13.40 37.64 3.28
CA SER A 354 -12.91 36.29 2.94
C SER A 354 -13.97 35.24 3.29
N PRO A 355 -14.37 34.32 2.37
CA PRO A 355 -15.21 33.18 2.72
C PRO A 355 -14.46 32.23 3.68
N PRO A 356 -15.19 31.43 4.49
CA PRO A 356 -14.59 30.44 5.37
C PRO A 356 -13.74 29.42 4.57
N PRO A 357 -12.64 28.90 5.14
CA PRO A 357 -11.72 28.02 4.42
C PRO A 357 -12.37 26.64 4.24
N ALA A 358 -12.87 26.37 3.04
CA ALA A 358 -13.21 25.02 2.59
C ALA A 358 -11.93 24.33 2.08
N SER A 359 -11.72 23.08 2.48
CA SER A 359 -10.54 22.29 2.06
C SER A 359 -10.94 21.18 1.10
N ILE A 360 -10.08 20.92 0.13
CA ILE A 360 -10.20 19.72 -0.70
C ILE A 360 -10.03 18.51 0.24
N VAL A 361 -10.97 17.57 0.19
CA VAL A 361 -10.91 16.28 0.87
C VAL A 361 -10.31 15.26 -0.08
N THR A 362 -10.79 15.23 -1.32
CA THR A 362 -10.36 14.26 -2.34
C THR A 362 -10.60 14.83 -3.72
N VAL A 363 -9.75 14.46 -4.68
CA VAL A 363 -9.94 14.75 -6.11
C VAL A 363 -9.98 13.44 -6.88
N HIS A 364 -11.05 13.19 -7.62
CA HIS A 364 -11.17 12.06 -8.51
C HIS A 364 -10.88 12.50 -9.94
N ILE A 365 -10.09 11.72 -10.68
CA ILE A 365 -9.83 11.93 -12.11
C ILE A 365 -10.29 10.68 -12.84
N ASP A 366 -11.32 10.80 -13.66
CA ASP A 366 -11.77 9.73 -14.53
C ASP A 366 -11.30 9.99 -15.96
N VAL A 367 -10.82 8.94 -16.62
CA VAL A 367 -10.32 8.99 -17.99
C VAL A 367 -10.86 7.77 -18.73
N GLU A 368 -11.73 8.03 -19.69
CA GLU A 368 -12.15 7.02 -20.65
C GLU A 368 -11.16 7.03 -21.82
N SER A 369 -10.52 5.90 -22.07
CA SER A 369 -9.53 5.77 -23.15
C SER A 369 -9.66 4.47 -23.92
N ARG A 370 -8.98 4.38 -25.07
CA ARG A 370 -8.80 3.17 -25.87
C ARG A 370 -7.33 3.03 -26.25
N HIS A 371 -6.84 1.79 -26.26
CA HIS A 371 -5.49 1.45 -26.71
C HIS A 371 -5.56 0.18 -27.56
N GLU A 372 -4.63 0.00 -28.50
CA GLU A 372 -4.59 -1.17 -29.39
C GLU A 372 -4.38 -2.48 -28.60
N TRP A 373 -3.46 -2.49 -27.63
CA TRP A 373 -3.12 -3.69 -26.85
C TRP A 373 -3.60 -3.60 -25.41
N SER A 374 -3.17 -2.57 -24.69
CA SER A 374 -3.57 -2.38 -23.30
C SER A 374 -3.61 -0.90 -22.92
N LYS A 375 -4.68 -0.47 -22.24
CA LYS A 375 -4.71 0.89 -21.64
C LYS A 375 -3.61 1.10 -20.59
N CYS A 376 -2.98 0.03 -20.10
CA CYS A 376 -1.84 0.15 -19.19
C CYS A 376 -0.59 0.74 -19.85
N GLU A 377 -0.54 0.84 -21.18
CA GLU A 377 0.59 1.41 -21.93
C GLU A 377 0.52 2.94 -21.99
N MET A 378 -0.59 3.55 -21.57
CA MET A 378 -0.68 5.00 -21.39
C MET A 378 -0.53 5.38 -19.91
N ALA A 379 0.15 6.50 -19.65
CA ALA A 379 0.37 7.04 -18.30
C ALA A 379 -0.13 8.48 -18.17
N ALA A 380 -0.60 8.85 -16.97
CA ALA A 380 -1.17 10.15 -16.68
C ALA A 380 -0.42 10.91 -15.58
N THR A 381 -0.30 12.23 -15.76
CA THR A 381 0.28 13.18 -14.79
C THR A 381 -0.66 14.37 -14.63
N LEU A 382 -1.05 14.68 -13.39
CA LEU A 382 -1.84 15.85 -13.05
C LEU A 382 -0.94 17.01 -12.65
N ARG A 383 -1.03 18.14 -13.34
CA ARG A 383 -0.39 19.40 -12.95
C ARG A 383 -1.38 20.30 -12.24
N GLY A 384 -0.98 20.82 -11.09
CA GLY A 384 -1.74 21.76 -10.30
C GLY A 384 -1.45 23.21 -10.68
N PRO A 385 -2.31 24.16 -10.26
CA PRO A 385 -2.17 25.58 -10.58
C PRO A 385 -0.87 26.23 -10.10
N THR A 386 -0.23 25.66 -9.07
CA THR A 386 1.02 26.14 -8.49
C THR A 386 2.27 25.63 -9.22
N GLY A 387 2.11 24.87 -10.31
CA GLY A 387 3.19 24.24 -11.07
C GLY A 387 3.63 22.88 -10.53
N ASN A 388 3.13 22.46 -9.37
CA ASN A 388 3.35 21.11 -8.84
C ASN A 388 2.76 20.07 -9.81
N SER A 389 3.42 18.93 -9.95
CA SER A 389 2.96 17.81 -10.79
C SER A 389 2.81 16.55 -9.97
N LEU A 390 1.81 15.73 -10.30
CA LEU A 390 1.51 14.46 -9.66
C LEU A 390 1.37 13.34 -10.67
N GLU A 391 2.24 12.33 -10.60
CA GLU A 391 2.11 11.13 -11.44
C GLU A 391 0.97 10.27 -10.89
N LEU A 392 -0.06 10.05 -11.71
CA LEU A 392 -1.22 9.23 -11.36
C LEU A 392 -0.98 7.75 -11.67
N GLY A 393 -0.02 7.46 -12.56
CA GLY A 393 0.30 6.11 -13.01
C GLY A 393 -0.37 5.76 -14.34
N THR A 394 -0.54 4.47 -14.62
CA THR A 394 -1.08 3.97 -15.89
C THR A 394 -2.60 4.07 -15.95
N LEU A 395 -3.16 4.28 -17.16
CA LEU A 395 -4.59 4.47 -17.37
C LEU A 395 -5.45 3.21 -17.11
N CYS A 396 -4.85 2.05 -16.86
CA CYS A 396 -5.62 0.88 -16.43
C CYS A 396 -6.04 0.91 -14.95
N ASN A 397 -5.56 1.90 -14.19
CA ASN A 397 -5.97 2.16 -12.82
C ASN A 397 -6.99 3.30 -12.71
N THR A 398 -7.59 3.75 -13.81
CA THR A 398 -8.65 4.77 -13.77
C THR A 398 -9.93 4.19 -13.15
N PRO A 399 -10.69 4.98 -12.35
CA PRO A 399 -10.44 6.38 -12.00
C PRO A 399 -9.35 6.55 -10.94
N PHE A 400 -8.55 7.61 -11.08
CA PHE A 400 -7.53 7.98 -10.09
C PHE A 400 -8.14 8.76 -8.94
N THR A 401 -7.55 8.64 -7.74
CA THR A 401 -8.02 9.37 -6.55
C THR A 401 -6.83 10.00 -5.81
N VAL A 402 -6.87 11.32 -5.66
CA VAL A 402 -5.82 12.10 -5.00
C VAL A 402 -6.36 12.69 -3.70
N ASP A 403 -5.66 12.45 -2.60
CA ASP A 403 -6.05 13.01 -1.31
C ASP A 403 -5.81 14.52 -1.24
N GLY A 404 -6.78 15.25 -0.67
CA GLY A 404 -6.70 16.68 -0.44
C GLY A 404 -5.69 17.08 0.65
N ASP A 405 -5.41 16.18 1.59
CA ASP A 405 -4.32 16.29 2.56
C ASP A 405 -2.97 15.81 1.97
N SER A 406 -2.71 16.15 0.71
CA SER A 406 -1.43 15.87 0.06
C SER A 406 -0.53 17.09 0.01
N LEU A 407 0.79 16.88 -0.02
CA LEU A 407 1.77 17.94 -0.28
C LEU A 407 1.54 18.60 -1.66
N PHE A 408 0.89 17.90 -2.60
CA PHE A 408 0.52 18.46 -3.90
C PHE A 408 -0.36 19.71 -3.76
N PHE A 409 -1.41 19.65 -2.92
CA PHE A 409 -2.32 20.78 -2.67
C PHE A 409 -1.81 21.75 -1.61
N ASN A 410 -0.92 21.32 -0.72
CA ASN A 410 -0.49 22.11 0.45
C ASN A 410 0.86 22.83 0.28
N ARG A 411 1.57 22.62 -0.84
CA ARG A 411 2.83 23.34 -1.12
C ARG A 411 2.58 24.81 -1.47
N PRO A 412 3.25 25.77 -0.81
CA PRO A 412 3.21 27.17 -1.24
C PRO A 412 3.80 27.31 -2.65
N SER A 413 3.25 28.23 -3.44
CA SER A 413 3.87 28.64 -4.71
C SER A 413 5.29 29.12 -4.43
N SER A 414 6.29 28.49 -5.05
CA SER A 414 7.68 28.91 -4.93
C SER A 414 7.90 30.21 -5.71
N SER A 415 7.42 31.33 -5.20
CA SER A 415 7.84 32.65 -5.68
C SER A 415 9.16 33.02 -5.02
N SER A 416 10.26 32.38 -5.40
CA SER A 416 11.57 33.01 -5.25
C SER A 416 11.83 33.83 -6.51
N SER A 417 11.69 35.13 -6.36
CA SER A 417 12.04 36.15 -7.34
C SER A 417 13.54 36.10 -7.67
N ALA A 418 13.94 35.22 -8.60
CA ALA A 418 15.22 35.30 -9.32
C ALA A 418 15.31 34.19 -10.38
N GLN A 419 14.53 34.33 -11.46
CA GLN A 419 14.80 33.83 -12.83
C GLN A 419 13.48 33.88 -13.60
N ALA A 420 13.15 35.09 -14.09
CA ALA A 420 12.08 35.30 -15.06
C ALA A 420 12.73 35.76 -16.36
N GLU A 421 13.55 34.90 -16.96
CA GLU A 421 13.95 35.00 -18.36
C GLU A 421 14.01 33.56 -18.90
N GLU A 422 12.94 33.21 -19.64
CA GLU A 422 12.59 31.92 -20.29
C GLU A 422 11.45 31.14 -19.62
N ALA A 423 10.25 31.73 -19.65
CA ALA A 423 9.00 31.09 -19.25
C ALA A 423 8.59 29.99 -20.26
N SER A 424 8.60 28.73 -19.84
CA SER A 424 8.06 27.59 -20.60
C SER A 424 6.52 27.66 -20.71
N GLU A 425 5.90 26.92 -21.64
CA GLU A 425 4.42 26.84 -21.76
C GLU A 425 3.72 26.47 -20.44
N ALA A 426 4.39 25.73 -19.55
CA ALA A 426 3.89 25.40 -18.21
C ALA A 426 3.65 26.62 -17.31
N GLU A 427 4.36 27.74 -17.50
CA GLU A 427 4.11 28.98 -16.77
C GLU A 427 2.89 29.76 -17.30
N LYS A 428 2.47 29.51 -18.56
CA LYS A 428 1.24 30.09 -19.09
C LYS A 428 -0.01 29.43 -18.49
N ASP A 429 0.01 28.12 -18.27
CA ASP A 429 -1.11 27.41 -17.63
C ASP A 429 -1.27 27.81 -16.16
N ALA A 430 -0.17 28.04 -15.43
CA ALA A 430 -0.19 28.57 -14.06
C ALA A 430 -0.90 29.94 -13.96
N SER A 431 -0.87 30.76 -15.02
CA SER A 431 -1.56 32.06 -15.06
C SER A 431 -3.09 31.95 -15.16
N THR A 432 -3.62 30.79 -15.57
CA THR A 432 -5.07 30.53 -15.70
C THR A 432 -5.70 29.91 -14.45
N GLY A 433 -4.88 29.45 -13.49
CA GLY A 433 -5.37 28.75 -12.29
C GLY A 433 -5.93 27.35 -12.57
N ALA A 434 -5.68 26.79 -13.75
CA ALA A 434 -6.21 25.50 -14.19
C ALA A 434 -5.39 24.30 -13.67
N PHE A 435 -6.06 23.15 -13.58
CA PHE A 435 -5.39 21.85 -13.52
C PHE A 435 -5.16 21.35 -14.94
N VAL A 436 -4.03 20.69 -15.20
CA VAL A 436 -3.72 20.13 -16.52
C VAL A 436 -3.40 18.65 -16.38
N LEU A 437 -4.21 17.80 -17.01
CA LEU A 437 -3.95 16.37 -17.13
C LEU A 437 -3.10 16.14 -18.37
N GLU A 438 -1.89 15.64 -18.17
CA GLU A 438 -0.99 15.22 -19.23
C GLU A 438 -1.09 13.70 -19.40
N ILE A 439 -1.30 13.21 -20.62
CA ILE A 439 -1.34 11.78 -20.93
C ILE A 439 -0.30 11.49 -22.01
N LYS A 440 0.51 10.45 -21.81
CA LYS A 440 1.51 9.98 -22.77
C LYS A 440 1.40 8.48 -23.00
N ASP A 441 1.86 8.04 -24.17
CA ASP A 441 2.18 6.64 -24.40
C ASP A 441 3.53 6.28 -23.76
N THR A 442 3.70 5.03 -23.39
CA THR A 442 4.92 4.48 -22.78
C THR A 442 5.52 3.33 -23.57
N VAL A 443 4.82 2.84 -24.60
CA VAL A 443 5.26 1.79 -25.50
C VAL A 443 5.17 2.30 -26.94
N ALA A 444 6.10 1.86 -27.79
CA ALA A 444 6.17 2.30 -29.18
C ALA A 444 5.43 1.34 -30.09
N ALA A 445 5.00 1.85 -31.25
CA ALA A 445 4.40 1.11 -32.37
C ALA A 445 2.98 0.58 -32.11
N ASP A 446 2.19 1.32 -31.36
CA ASP A 446 0.75 1.13 -31.17
C ASP A 446 0.01 2.49 -31.17
N SER A 447 -1.29 2.45 -30.88
CA SER A 447 -2.15 3.63 -30.93
C SER A 447 -3.07 3.74 -29.72
N GLY A 448 -3.08 4.94 -29.13
CA GLY A 448 -3.92 5.33 -28.00
C GLY A 448 -4.81 6.52 -28.29
N GLU A 449 -6.01 6.52 -27.71
CA GLU A 449 -6.95 7.64 -27.77
C GLU A 449 -7.60 7.88 -26.41
N VAL A 450 -7.79 9.15 -26.05
CA VAL A 450 -8.62 9.57 -24.92
C VAL A 450 -10.01 9.91 -25.45
N LEU A 451 -11.04 9.24 -24.93
CA LEU A 451 -12.45 9.37 -25.33
C LEU A 451 -13.21 10.37 -24.46
N ASP A 452 -12.86 10.48 -23.18
CA ASP A 452 -13.39 11.46 -22.25
C ASP A 452 -12.46 11.62 -21.04
N ALA A 453 -12.54 12.77 -20.37
CA ALA A 453 -11.84 12.97 -19.10
C ALA A 453 -12.59 13.97 -18.21
N THR A 454 -12.75 13.63 -16.93
CA THR A 454 -13.42 14.46 -15.92
C THR A 454 -12.60 14.56 -14.64
N ILE A 455 -12.73 15.69 -13.94
CA ILE A 455 -12.17 15.87 -12.60
C ILE A 455 -13.27 16.24 -11.62
N SER A 456 -13.37 15.53 -10.50
CA SER A 456 -14.33 15.80 -9.43
C SER A 456 -13.62 16.17 -8.14
N PHE A 457 -14.01 17.28 -7.54
CA PHE A 457 -13.46 17.78 -6.28
C PHE A 457 -14.46 17.53 -5.16
N VAL A 458 -14.09 16.70 -4.19
CA VAL A 458 -14.82 16.53 -2.93
C VAL A 458 -14.26 17.53 -1.93
N VAL A 459 -15.09 18.44 -1.46
CA VAL A 459 -14.69 19.59 -0.62
C VAL A 459 -15.45 19.54 0.69
N SER A 460 -14.78 19.87 1.79
CA SER A 460 -15.42 20.02 3.09
C SER A 460 -16.28 21.30 3.12
N SER A 461 -17.51 21.18 3.60
CA SER A 461 -18.39 22.34 3.76
C SER A 461 -17.88 23.22 4.91
N PRO A 462 -17.88 24.54 4.78
CA PRO A 462 -17.59 25.42 5.89
C PRO A 462 -18.77 25.39 6.88
N SER A 463 -18.69 24.56 7.91
CA SER A 463 -19.73 24.49 8.94
C SER A 463 -19.90 25.85 9.65
N SER A 464 -21.16 26.28 9.84
CA SER A 464 -21.52 27.51 10.56
C SER A 464 -21.55 27.37 12.09
N SER A 465 -21.04 26.25 12.63
CA SER A 465 -20.99 25.98 14.06
C SER A 465 -19.58 25.61 14.51
N SER A 466 -19.03 26.43 15.39
CA SER A 466 -17.85 26.18 16.21
C SER A 466 -17.84 24.76 16.82
N SER A 467 -16.63 24.19 16.91
CA SER A 467 -16.21 23.03 17.73
C SER A 467 -16.15 21.63 17.09
N ALA A 468 -15.76 21.52 15.82
CA ALA A 468 -15.13 20.29 15.34
C ALA A 468 -13.62 20.51 15.24
N SER A 469 -12.85 19.67 15.93
CA SER A 469 -11.41 19.53 15.83
C SER A 469 -11.00 19.42 14.35
N SER A 470 -10.71 20.55 13.70
CA SER A 470 -9.97 20.53 12.44
C SER A 470 -8.66 19.84 12.76
N SER A 471 -8.44 18.64 12.21
CA SER A 471 -7.13 18.01 12.19
C SER A 471 -6.16 19.06 11.66
N LEU A 472 -5.37 19.67 12.55
CA LEU A 472 -4.38 20.67 12.19
C LEU A 472 -3.30 19.95 11.38
N THR A 473 -3.52 19.84 10.07
CA THR A 473 -2.52 19.38 9.13
C THR A 473 -1.45 20.46 9.07
N ARG A 474 -0.22 20.09 9.44
CA ARG A 474 0.92 21.01 9.46
C ARG A 474 1.99 20.49 8.52
N VAL A 475 2.30 21.28 7.50
CA VAL A 475 3.48 21.07 6.66
C VAL A 475 4.71 21.49 7.45
N GLU A 476 5.68 20.59 7.58
CA GLU A 476 6.95 20.86 8.24
C GLU A 476 8.10 20.43 7.33
N THR A 477 8.92 21.40 6.90
CA THR A 477 10.20 21.11 6.23
C THR A 477 11.24 20.82 7.30
N LEU A 478 11.75 19.59 7.31
CA LEU A 478 12.77 19.15 8.25
C LEU A 478 14.13 19.69 7.82
N ARG A 479 14.93 20.12 8.80
CA ARG A 479 16.28 20.65 8.54
C ARG A 479 17.30 19.54 8.69
N LEU A 480 18.34 19.57 7.85
CA LEU A 480 19.53 18.74 8.03
C LEU A 480 20.17 19.09 9.38
N VAL A 481 20.35 18.09 10.24
CA VAL A 481 20.94 18.25 11.59
C VAL A 481 22.46 18.37 11.53
N THR A 482 23.08 17.83 10.48
CA THR A 482 24.54 17.81 10.34
C THR A 482 24.92 18.12 8.89
N PRO A 483 25.78 19.12 8.62
CA PRO A 483 26.12 19.48 7.26
C PRO A 483 27.14 18.49 6.68
N VAL A 484 26.83 17.99 5.47
CA VAL A 484 27.74 17.63 4.36
C VAL A 484 29.17 17.22 4.76
N ALA A 485 29.28 16.16 5.56
CA ALA A 485 30.42 15.26 5.59
C ALA A 485 29.86 13.90 6.00
N GLY A 486 29.09 13.30 5.08
CA GLY A 486 28.41 12.03 5.33
C GLY A 486 29.37 11.06 6.01
N VAL A 487 29.05 10.68 7.25
CA VAL A 487 29.79 9.66 7.97
C VAL A 487 29.79 8.44 7.06
N VAL A 488 30.96 8.05 6.59
CA VAL A 488 31.14 6.77 5.92
C VAL A 488 30.88 5.73 7.00
N GLN A 489 29.68 5.13 6.99
CA GLN A 489 29.41 4.01 7.88
C GLN A 489 30.18 2.82 7.31
N ALA A 490 31.11 2.28 8.09
CA ALA A 490 31.77 1.03 7.73
C ALA A 490 30.72 -0.09 7.88
N ASP A 491 30.39 -0.73 6.77
CA ASP A 491 29.62 -1.97 6.65
C ASP A 491 28.23 -2.00 7.32
N SER A 492 27.21 -1.66 6.54
CA SER A 492 25.87 -2.27 6.72
C SER A 492 25.77 -3.52 5.84
N PRO A 493 25.28 -4.67 6.35
CA PRO A 493 25.15 -5.89 5.56
C PRO A 493 24.40 -5.65 4.25
N GLY A 494 25.07 -5.90 3.12
CA GLY A 494 24.47 -5.86 1.77
C GLY A 494 24.43 -4.50 1.07
N VAL A 495 25.15 -3.47 1.54
CA VAL A 495 25.06 -2.10 0.97
C VAL A 495 26.42 -1.41 0.71
N GLY A 496 27.54 -1.88 1.28
CA GLY A 496 28.87 -1.27 1.05
C GLY A 496 29.03 0.13 1.65
N LEU A 497 29.87 0.98 1.04
CA LEU A 497 30.05 2.38 1.45
C LEU A 497 28.75 3.17 1.27
N SER A 498 28.32 3.91 2.29
CA SER A 498 27.08 4.71 2.28
C SER A 498 27.29 6.15 2.76
N ARG A 499 26.36 7.05 2.41
CA ARG A 499 26.27 8.43 2.90
C ARG A 499 24.99 8.59 3.69
N LEU A 500 25.13 8.77 5.00
CA LEU A 500 24.01 9.04 5.90
C LEU A 500 23.72 10.55 6.00
N LEU A 501 22.47 10.94 5.76
CA LEU A 501 21.91 12.26 6.02
C LEU A 501 20.90 12.14 7.15
N GLN A 502 20.87 13.10 8.07
CA GLN A 502 19.91 13.14 9.17
C GLN A 502 19.11 14.44 9.15
N PHE A 503 17.80 14.33 9.30
CA PHE A 503 16.85 15.44 9.30
C PHE A 503 16.08 15.48 10.62
N SER A 504 15.81 16.67 11.14
CA SER A 504 14.94 16.84 12.32
C SER A 504 14.07 18.10 12.22
N PRO A 505 12.98 18.16 13.00
CA PRO A 505 12.20 19.36 13.22
C PRO A 505 13.08 20.54 13.65
N SER A 506 12.78 21.74 13.15
CA SER A 506 13.52 22.94 13.57
C SER A 506 13.22 23.25 15.04
N GLY A 507 14.20 22.97 15.92
CA GLY A 507 14.07 23.15 17.38
C GLY A 507 14.37 21.90 18.22
N ALA A 508 14.62 20.74 17.61
CA ALA A 508 14.88 19.49 18.34
C ALA A 508 16.29 19.40 19.00
N GLU A 509 17.19 20.36 18.78
CA GLU A 509 18.54 20.37 19.38
C GLU A 509 18.56 20.77 20.88
N GLY A 510 17.41 20.85 21.56
CA GLY A 510 17.33 21.33 22.96
C GLY A 510 16.41 20.57 23.91
N GLU A 511 15.72 19.52 23.49
CA GLU A 511 14.81 18.75 24.36
C GLU A 511 15.24 17.28 24.45
N ALA A 512 16.49 17.07 24.86
CA ALA A 512 16.87 15.84 25.54
C ALA A 512 16.94 16.15 27.04
N GLU A 513 16.24 15.33 27.84
CA GLU A 513 16.12 15.38 29.32
C GLU A 513 15.06 16.32 29.92
N ALA A 514 13.80 15.83 29.93
CA ALA A 514 12.92 16.02 31.07
C ALA A 514 11.97 14.81 31.17
N GLU A 515 12.44 13.73 31.79
CA GLU A 515 11.55 12.70 32.31
C GLU A 515 10.65 13.28 33.41
N GLY A 516 9.37 12.96 33.34
CA GLY A 516 8.43 13.12 34.45
C GLY A 516 7.47 14.29 34.29
N VAL A 517 6.33 14.04 33.64
CA VAL A 517 4.97 14.27 34.16
C VAL A 517 4.02 13.58 33.17
N ALA A 518 3.27 12.58 33.64
CA ALA A 518 2.19 11.96 32.89
C ALA A 518 1.07 12.99 32.66
N SER A 519 1.05 13.58 31.47
CA SER A 519 -0.06 14.38 30.97
C SER A 519 -0.98 13.48 30.13
N SER A 520 -2.22 13.33 30.60
CA SER A 520 -3.33 12.71 29.88
C SER A 520 -3.53 13.33 28.48
N SER A 521 -3.76 12.45 27.50
CA SER A 521 -4.02 12.72 26.07
C SER A 521 -2.95 13.51 25.31
N SER A 522 -1.75 12.92 25.17
CA SER A 522 -0.79 13.31 24.13
C SER A 522 -1.33 12.85 22.78
N SER A 523 -1.80 13.76 21.95
CA SER A 523 -2.17 13.45 20.57
C SER A 523 -0.89 13.26 19.74
N THR A 524 -0.58 12.04 19.32
CA THR A 524 0.61 11.74 18.51
C THR A 524 0.47 12.35 17.12
N ARG A 525 1.48 13.15 16.71
CA ARG A 525 1.59 13.65 15.33
C ARG A 525 2.11 12.54 14.43
N ILE A 526 1.35 12.23 13.39
CA ILE A 526 1.69 11.22 12.40
C ILE A 526 1.97 11.85 11.05
N VAL A 527 2.78 11.19 10.24
CA VAL A 527 2.97 11.56 8.84
C VAL A 527 1.72 11.20 8.03
N THR A 528 1.30 12.11 7.16
CA THR A 528 0.19 11.94 6.21
C THR A 528 0.67 12.07 4.77
N ASP A 529 1.81 12.73 4.56
CA ASP A 529 2.52 12.78 3.29
C ASP A 529 3.97 13.16 3.55
N TRP A 530 4.88 12.85 2.63
CA TRP A 530 6.31 13.14 2.78
C TRP A 530 6.95 13.32 1.41
N ASP A 531 7.98 14.16 1.30
CA ASP A 531 8.70 14.40 0.04
C ASP A 531 10.18 14.62 0.31
N LEU A 532 11.02 13.82 -0.34
CA LEU A 532 12.47 13.90 -0.30
C LEU A 532 12.98 14.39 -1.66
N GLN A 533 13.72 15.51 -1.68
CA GLN A 533 14.48 15.94 -2.85
C GLN A 533 15.98 15.82 -2.56
N LEU A 534 16.70 15.16 -3.46
CA LEU A 534 18.15 15.03 -3.43
C LEU A 534 18.75 15.64 -4.70
N HIS A 535 19.76 16.49 -4.55
CA HIS A 535 20.63 16.96 -5.63
C HIS A 535 22.01 16.38 -5.40
N ILE A 536 22.41 15.43 -6.25
CA ILE A 536 23.66 14.69 -6.09
C ILE A 536 24.54 14.88 -7.33
N SER A 537 25.86 14.73 -7.17
CA SER A 537 26.75 14.66 -8.33
C SER A 537 26.51 13.35 -9.09
N ALA A 538 26.62 13.38 -10.41
CA ALA A 538 26.54 12.17 -11.21
C ALA A 538 27.69 11.20 -10.87
N PRO A 539 27.45 9.88 -10.85
CA PRO A 539 28.53 8.90 -10.83
C PRO A 539 29.45 9.17 -12.01
N THR A 540 30.76 9.24 -11.80
CA THR A 540 31.73 9.50 -12.88
C THR A 540 31.46 8.55 -14.05
N PRO A 541 31.30 9.05 -15.29
CA PRO A 541 30.98 8.19 -16.42
C PRO A 541 32.15 7.25 -16.68
N PRO A 542 31.94 5.94 -16.80
CA PRO A 542 32.91 5.12 -17.46
C PRO A 542 32.70 5.23 -18.97
N SER A 543 33.76 4.98 -19.72
CA SER A 543 33.65 4.66 -21.15
C SER A 543 32.43 3.77 -21.45
N SER A 544 31.89 3.87 -22.67
CA SER A 544 30.76 3.11 -23.28
C SER A 544 30.63 1.59 -23.03
N SER A 545 31.50 0.99 -22.22
CA SER A 545 31.58 -0.42 -21.86
C SER A 545 31.11 -0.78 -20.43
N ILE A 546 30.74 0.17 -19.56
CA ILE A 546 30.27 -0.14 -18.20
C ILE A 546 28.76 0.15 -18.05
N PRO A 547 27.99 -0.77 -17.44
CA PRO A 547 26.57 -0.56 -17.19
C PRO A 547 26.29 0.67 -16.29
N PRO A 548 25.10 1.28 -16.40
CA PRO A 548 24.70 2.41 -15.55
C PRO A 548 24.82 2.05 -14.07
N ALA A 549 25.27 3.01 -13.26
CA ALA A 549 25.43 2.80 -11.83
C ALA A 549 24.05 2.61 -11.17
N GLU A 550 23.88 1.49 -10.47
CA GLU A 550 22.68 1.22 -9.66
C GLU A 550 22.89 1.85 -8.28
N MET A 551 22.13 2.91 -8.03
CA MET A 551 22.15 3.69 -6.80
C MET A 551 20.91 3.36 -5.98
N GLY A 552 20.97 3.62 -4.67
CA GLY A 552 19.78 3.50 -3.85
C GLY A 552 19.76 4.47 -2.68
N VAL A 553 18.55 4.71 -2.19
CA VAL A 553 18.23 5.54 -1.03
C VAL A 553 17.45 4.70 -0.04
N GLU A 554 17.89 4.65 1.20
CA GLU A 554 17.14 4.05 2.30
C GLU A 554 16.71 5.13 3.29
N LEU A 555 15.40 5.30 3.46
CA LEU A 555 14.79 6.30 4.34
C LEU A 555 14.26 5.64 5.61
N HIS A 556 14.66 6.10 6.79
CA HIS A 556 14.10 5.68 8.06
C HIS A 556 13.32 6.82 8.71
N SER A 557 12.13 6.49 9.19
CA SER A 557 11.33 7.37 10.05
C SER A 557 11.78 7.26 11.51
N PRO A 558 11.53 8.29 12.33
CA PRO A 558 11.80 8.25 13.76
C PRO A 558 11.16 7.05 14.45
N GLY A 559 11.90 6.42 15.37
CA GLY A 559 11.39 5.30 16.18
C GLY A 559 11.15 3.99 15.40
N ASN A 560 11.53 3.91 14.12
CA ASN A 560 11.31 2.74 13.29
C ASN A 560 12.64 2.15 12.77
N GLU A 561 12.87 0.87 13.08
CA GLU A 561 14.05 0.12 12.62
C GLU A 561 13.91 -0.41 11.19
N GLY A 562 12.70 -0.44 10.61
CA GLY A 562 12.42 -0.99 9.29
C GLY A 562 12.43 0.02 8.16
N GLY A 563 13.57 0.67 7.89
CA GLY A 563 13.74 1.66 6.82
C GLY A 563 13.14 1.24 5.47
N ARG A 564 12.83 2.21 4.61
CA ARG A 564 12.28 1.96 3.26
C ARG A 564 13.37 2.25 2.23
N ARG A 565 13.77 1.20 1.51
CA ARG A 565 14.81 1.26 0.49
C ARG A 565 14.20 1.43 -0.90
N TYR A 566 14.71 2.40 -1.64
CA TYR A 566 14.39 2.69 -3.03
C TYR A 566 15.66 2.54 -3.85
N ARG A 567 15.55 1.88 -4.99
CA ARG A 567 16.64 1.74 -5.95
C ARG A 567 16.29 2.52 -7.20
N PHE A 568 17.31 3.10 -7.81
CA PHE A 568 17.16 3.79 -9.08
C PHE A 568 18.46 3.64 -9.87
N ARG A 569 18.34 3.60 -11.19
CA ARG A 569 19.49 3.64 -12.09
C ARG A 569 19.69 5.07 -12.54
N VAL A 570 20.94 5.47 -12.60
CA VAL A 570 21.33 6.72 -13.21
C VAL A 570 21.70 6.47 -14.66
N THR A 571 21.02 7.15 -15.57
CA THR A 571 21.32 7.15 -17.00
C THR A 571 21.93 8.46 -17.45
N ASP A 572 22.68 8.46 -18.55
CA ASP A 572 23.30 9.68 -19.10
C ASP A 572 22.25 10.76 -19.45
N ALA A 573 21.01 10.36 -19.76
CA ALA A 573 19.91 11.27 -20.07
C ALA A 573 19.42 12.08 -18.84
N GLU A 574 19.66 11.59 -17.62
CA GLU A 574 19.24 12.25 -16.37
C GLU A 574 20.32 13.18 -15.80
N VAL A 575 21.53 13.13 -16.39
CA VAL A 575 22.66 13.97 -15.97
C VAL A 575 22.50 15.37 -16.56
N GLN A 576 22.38 16.36 -15.67
CA GLN A 576 22.33 17.77 -16.05
C GLN A 576 23.69 18.24 -16.60
N ASP A 577 23.68 19.35 -17.33
CA ASP A 577 24.90 19.95 -17.93
C ASP A 577 26.01 20.23 -16.92
N ASP A 578 25.67 20.43 -15.64
CA ASP A 578 26.60 20.66 -14.54
C ASP A 578 27.12 19.36 -13.88
N GLY A 579 26.86 18.21 -14.50
CA GLY A 579 27.26 16.88 -14.03
C GLY A 579 26.54 16.45 -12.76
N SER A 580 25.30 16.90 -12.54
CA SER A 580 24.48 16.56 -11.37
C SER A 580 23.17 15.88 -11.75
N ILE A 581 22.51 15.29 -10.77
CA ILE A 581 21.23 14.59 -10.93
C ILE A 581 20.31 15.03 -9.79
N ARG A 582 19.03 15.18 -10.11
CA ARG A 582 17.98 15.46 -9.12
C ARG A 582 17.08 14.25 -8.98
N ILE A 583 16.91 13.80 -7.75
CA ILE A 583 16.05 12.67 -7.40
C ILE A 583 14.95 13.19 -6.49
N GLY A 584 13.71 12.80 -6.76
CA GLY A 584 12.62 13.02 -5.83
C GLY A 584 11.90 11.73 -5.48
N LEU A 585 11.66 11.52 -4.19
CA LEU A 585 10.92 10.38 -3.66
C LEU A 585 9.75 10.88 -2.80
N GLY A 586 8.65 10.14 -2.81
CA GLY A 586 7.42 10.53 -2.10
C GLY A 586 6.71 11.72 -2.75
N GLY A 587 5.78 12.29 -1.99
CA GLY A 587 5.07 13.52 -2.29
C GLY A 587 4.18 13.36 -3.50
N ALA A 588 3.92 14.47 -4.19
CA ALA A 588 3.17 14.43 -5.44
C ALA A 588 3.79 13.48 -6.49
N LYS A 589 5.02 13.01 -6.36
CA LYS A 589 5.66 12.26 -7.45
C LYS A 589 5.13 10.84 -7.64
N ASN A 590 4.65 10.17 -6.58
CA ASN A 590 4.15 8.79 -6.70
C ASN A 590 3.21 8.45 -5.54
N GLU A 591 1.93 8.21 -5.83
CA GLU A 591 0.90 7.95 -4.80
C GLU A 591 1.26 6.77 -3.89
N ARG A 592 1.80 5.69 -4.46
CA ARG A 592 2.17 4.49 -3.69
C ARG A 592 3.39 4.76 -2.81
N HIS A 593 4.31 5.64 -3.22
CA HIS A 593 5.41 6.09 -2.36
C HIS A 593 4.92 6.92 -1.16
N ARG A 594 3.90 7.75 -1.36
CA ARG A 594 3.33 8.60 -0.29
C ARG A 594 2.80 7.77 0.89
N LEU A 595 2.18 6.63 0.59
CA LEU A 595 1.50 5.80 1.59
C LEU A 595 2.45 5.04 2.53
N PHE A 596 3.74 4.95 2.21
CA PHE A 596 4.68 4.12 2.98
C PHE A 596 4.95 4.57 4.40
N PHE A 597 5.07 5.88 4.61
CA PHE A 597 5.24 6.46 5.93
C PHE A 597 3.94 7.02 6.46
N TYR A 598 2.81 6.79 5.78
CA TYR A 598 1.52 7.24 6.27
C TYR A 598 1.21 6.57 7.63
N GLY A 599 0.98 7.39 8.65
CA GLY A 599 0.66 6.94 10.01
C GLY A 599 1.86 6.81 10.95
N VAL A 600 3.11 6.91 10.48
CA VAL A 600 4.29 6.80 11.38
C VAL A 600 4.49 8.08 12.21
N PRO A 601 5.06 8.02 13.42
CA PRO A 601 5.41 9.18 14.22
C PRO A 601 6.27 10.16 13.41
N ALA A 602 5.83 11.42 13.37
CA ALA A 602 6.57 12.46 12.65
C ALA A 602 7.74 13.03 13.47
N SER A 603 7.68 12.92 14.79
CA SER A 603 8.62 13.51 15.73
C SER A 603 9.89 12.67 15.90
N GLY A 604 11.06 13.27 15.62
CA GLY A 604 12.38 12.72 15.90
C GLY A 604 13.33 12.86 14.71
N VAL A 605 14.41 12.07 14.71
CA VAL A 605 15.42 12.09 13.64
C VAL A 605 15.02 11.14 12.52
N TRP A 606 14.88 11.70 11.32
CA TRP A 606 14.77 10.94 10.08
C TRP A 606 16.17 10.71 9.52
N SER A 607 16.44 9.53 8.96
CA SER A 607 17.70 9.27 8.28
C SER A 607 17.50 8.87 6.82
N VAL A 608 18.35 9.39 5.94
CA VAL A 608 18.41 9.03 4.53
C VAL A 608 19.82 8.50 4.26
N THR A 609 19.92 7.23 3.89
CA THR A 609 21.17 6.58 3.52
C THR A 609 21.24 6.47 2.00
N LEU A 610 22.14 7.21 1.37
CA LEU A 610 22.45 7.06 -0.06
C LEU A 610 23.57 6.02 -0.21
N PHE A 611 23.41 5.07 -1.12
CA PHE A 611 24.37 3.98 -1.33
C PHE A 611 24.51 3.61 -2.81
N ASN A 612 25.56 2.84 -3.11
CA ASN A 612 25.85 2.31 -4.44
C ASN A 612 25.98 0.78 -4.35
N GLU A 613 25.22 0.04 -5.16
CA GLU A 613 25.22 -1.43 -5.10
C GLU A 613 26.52 -2.07 -5.61
N SER A 614 27.31 -1.34 -6.39
CA SER A 614 28.61 -1.82 -6.90
C SER A 614 29.77 -1.66 -5.90
N GLU A 615 29.46 -1.28 -4.64
CA GLU A 615 30.45 -0.93 -3.60
C GLU A 615 31.36 0.25 -3.97
N ALA A 616 31.09 0.93 -5.10
CA ALA A 616 31.82 2.12 -5.53
C ALA A 616 31.55 3.32 -4.59
N PRO A 617 32.45 4.32 -4.54
CA PRO A 617 32.27 5.48 -3.68
C PRO A 617 30.94 6.19 -3.94
N VAL A 618 30.17 6.43 -2.88
CA VAL A 618 28.91 7.17 -2.98
C VAL A 618 29.19 8.62 -3.38
N VAL A 619 28.44 9.09 -4.36
CA VAL A 619 28.53 10.44 -4.93
C VAL A 619 28.29 11.53 -3.88
N ALA A 620 28.80 12.74 -4.17
CA ALA A 620 28.60 13.88 -3.29
C ALA A 620 27.13 14.34 -3.31
N VAL A 621 26.57 14.62 -2.14
CA VAL A 621 25.26 15.28 -1.99
C VAL A 621 25.49 16.78 -1.99
N ARG A 622 24.96 17.47 -3.00
CA ARG A 622 25.06 18.94 -3.17
C ARG A 622 23.97 19.64 -2.35
N GLU A 623 22.75 19.13 -2.42
CA GLU A 623 21.59 19.64 -1.69
C GLU A 623 20.67 18.47 -1.32
N ALA A 624 20.01 18.56 -0.16
CA ALA A 624 18.99 17.60 0.24
C ALA A 624 17.92 18.30 1.08
N SER A 625 16.65 17.98 0.81
CA SER A 625 15.52 18.48 1.60
C SER A 625 14.50 17.37 1.82
N LEU A 626 13.99 17.28 3.05
CA LEU A 626 12.91 16.37 3.43
C LEU A 626 11.77 17.20 4.01
N THR A 627 10.59 17.09 3.41
CA THR A 627 9.36 17.74 3.88
C THR A 627 8.38 16.66 4.33
N VAL A 628 7.76 16.84 5.49
CA VAL A 628 6.70 15.96 5.99
C VAL A 628 5.43 16.78 6.22
N LEU A 629 4.30 16.26 5.75
CA LEU A 629 2.99 16.74 6.14
C LEU A 629 2.50 15.89 7.30
N THR A 630 2.18 16.56 8.41
CA THR A 630 1.77 15.88 9.64
C THR A 630 0.31 16.11 9.93
N GLY A 631 -0.37 15.07 10.38
CA GLY A 631 -1.73 15.10 10.92
C GLY A 631 -1.76 14.65 12.38
N VAL A 632 -2.91 14.85 13.03
CA VAL A 632 -3.13 14.37 14.39
C VAL A 632 -3.95 13.09 14.33
N MET A 633 -3.46 11.99 14.94
CA MET A 633 -4.32 10.82 15.13
C MET A 633 -5.29 11.09 16.28
N PRO A 634 -6.62 10.90 16.09
CA PRO A 634 -7.52 10.78 17.22
C PRO A 634 -7.09 9.55 18.03
N SER A 635 -7.06 9.68 19.36
CA SER A 635 -6.75 8.56 20.25
C SER A 635 -7.70 7.41 19.94
N ALA A 636 -7.17 6.21 19.69
CA ALA A 636 -7.99 5.02 19.56
C ALA A 636 -8.92 4.91 20.78
N PRO A 637 -10.21 4.57 20.61
CA PRO A 637 -11.01 4.19 21.76
C PRO A 637 -10.29 3.05 22.47
N ALA A 638 -10.09 3.18 23.78
CA ALA A 638 -9.54 2.10 24.58
C ALA A 638 -10.31 0.81 24.27
N PRO A 639 -9.63 -0.35 24.14
CA PRO A 639 -10.35 -1.61 24.00
C PRO A 639 -11.35 -1.67 25.16
N ALA A 640 -12.63 -1.87 24.82
CA ALA A 640 -13.60 -2.23 25.84
C ALA A 640 -13.05 -3.50 26.50
N ASP A 641 -12.76 -3.43 27.80
CA ASP A 641 -12.28 -4.57 28.57
C ASP A 641 -13.16 -5.78 28.26
N ALA A 642 -12.60 -6.72 27.50
CA ALA A 642 -13.23 -7.99 27.20
C ALA A 642 -12.86 -8.95 28.34
N GLU A 643 -13.73 -9.01 29.35
CA GLU A 643 -13.79 -10.16 30.28
C GLU A 643 -14.24 -11.44 29.56
#